data_AF-A0A3B1C3J9-F1
#
_entry.id   AF-A0A3B1C3J9-F1
#
_cell.length_a   1.000
_cell.length_b   1.000
_cell.length_c   1.000
_cell.angle_alpha   90.00
_cell.angle_beta   90.00
_cell.angle_gamma   90.00
#
_symmetry.space_group_name_H-M   'P 1'
#
loop_
_entity.id
_entity.type
_entity.pdbx_description
1 polymer ?
#
loop_
_entity_poly.entity_id
_entity_poly.type
_entity_poly.pdbx_seq_one_letter_code
_entity_poly.pdbx_strand_id
1 'polypeptide(L)'
;MKSYKIIILIGKSLLMLILLTATLFANKGEKLWSLKMAGINIDASAAIGDVDRDGYSDLVVGSTMGEVVVLDGYGRIIWETDLEDKISIAPTLMDVTGDPGLEVLVLTLSGKIFCLDGLTGAILWEDSTLGTIKWASMTVIAADINSDGNNEIITADEKGKLVCLNGNGKKLWEYNEPEGIGSAPAIGDLDGDGKVEIVIASEESPIICLNNEGEEQWRFKPEGDVLASGRKREVAAPVIWDIDGDGSKEILTGMGFELAAVNSKGKLVWSFPMKNRIDSGISIADADGDGEVEIYAVDLSGNLVCVKADGKSKWSTILPGKARRAPTIADVNGDGVTEILVAGYSSKMMIFNPTGEIEEEIAVKGGTNAAPVVADLLGDGGLCTVVPEISGNLVVYRWKPVIDNPKMLWPEYRAWASRTASEFSQNKSDKNVIDKKAYRVNQKDLANDLSEIKKAQDELKKLIPSLPDSEGILERVYYLNATIEQVQNQFENIDDQTPIKKRELRDNLVELKTEFIRLSKLAKQAVEEGEVVTVYAANPWAPFGGVDEIIEGRTPKPNITVEAFQGEFESAALNIFNFSGNARTMRVEIDKLSGPTDAASISIDELFTLCETIDVPTQDADLSADALPELNGGNLLIVPAWEGRQLWIIINTKQLTPGTWNVKLSLKSLEVEPAVAEAELTIKIWDVPLPKKQALSLCHWGGTDHPKGALADQIAHGTNVFPRTVPPKVEFDKYGKIVNVDYSAHDVFIKRIAPHGTILFHSLVSLNGSSPAFSPPWLKAYKSFIPLWIKHLKELGYGYENFAFYPVDEPGLEHGKNVARFMKWAKLVRDIDPKIRIYANPVAEITM
;
A
#
# COMPACT_ATOMS: atom_id res chain seq x y z
N MET A 1 24.43 59.46 29.98
CA MET A 1 24.79 58.07 30.36
C MET A 1 23.64 57.22 30.91
N LYS A 2 22.50 57.76 31.37
CA LYS A 2 21.37 56.92 31.86
C LYS A 2 20.45 56.36 30.76
N SER A 3 20.34 57.03 29.60
CA SER A 3 19.42 56.62 28.53
C SER A 3 19.93 55.45 27.66
N TYR A 4 21.25 55.26 27.54
CA TYR A 4 21.84 54.15 26.77
C TYR A 4 21.77 52.79 27.48
N LYS A 5 21.75 52.76 28.83
CA LYS A 5 21.61 51.51 29.59
C LYS A 5 20.19 50.93 29.52
N ILE A 6 19.17 51.77 29.38
CA ILE A 6 17.76 51.34 29.29
C ILE A 6 17.46 50.73 27.92
N ILE A 7 18.00 51.29 26.83
CA ILE A 7 17.82 50.75 25.46
C ILE A 7 18.53 49.39 25.30
N ILE A 8 19.70 49.20 25.94
CA ILE A 8 20.40 47.90 25.92
C ILE A 8 19.69 46.85 26.80
N LEU A 9 19.08 47.26 27.92
CA LEU A 9 18.28 46.33 28.74
C LEU A 9 17.00 45.91 28.03
N ILE A 10 16.27 46.85 27.42
CA ILE A 10 15.05 46.56 26.65
C ILE A 10 15.38 45.74 25.41
N GLY A 11 16.48 46.04 24.72
CA GLY A 11 16.97 45.25 23.58
C GLY A 11 17.36 43.82 23.96
N LYS A 12 18.01 43.61 25.11
CA LYS A 12 18.33 42.27 25.62
C LYS A 12 17.10 41.51 26.10
N SER A 13 16.16 42.18 26.77
CA SER A 13 14.90 41.56 27.20
C SER A 13 13.99 41.23 26.02
N LEU A 14 13.96 42.05 24.97
CA LEU A 14 13.21 41.77 23.75
C LEU A 14 13.87 40.67 22.92
N LEU A 15 15.20 40.62 22.84
CA LEU A 15 15.92 39.52 22.19
C LEU A 15 15.75 38.20 22.96
N MET A 16 15.73 38.25 24.31
CA MET A 16 15.47 37.09 25.16
C MET A 16 14.01 36.65 25.12
N LEU A 17 13.06 37.57 24.95
CA LEU A 17 11.64 37.25 24.74
C LEU A 17 11.41 36.69 23.32
N ILE A 18 12.11 37.21 22.30
CA ILE A 18 12.06 36.70 20.92
C ILE A 18 12.73 35.32 20.84
N LEU A 19 13.83 35.09 21.56
CA LEU A 19 14.45 33.77 21.72
C LEU A 19 13.55 32.81 22.51
N LEU A 20 12.90 33.26 23.59
CA LEU A 20 11.92 32.43 24.33
C LEU A 20 10.69 32.10 23.47
N THR A 21 10.20 33.03 22.65
CA THR A 21 9.09 32.74 21.74
C THR A 21 9.53 31.91 20.55
N ALA A 22 10.77 32.03 20.07
CA ALA A 22 11.30 31.19 18.99
C ALA A 22 11.55 29.74 19.44
N THR A 23 11.92 29.51 20.71
CA THR A 23 11.97 28.17 21.31
C THR A 23 10.59 27.56 21.59
N LEU A 24 9.50 28.34 21.50
CA LEU A 24 8.14 27.86 21.73
C LEU A 24 7.43 27.40 20.43
N PHE A 25 8.10 27.43 19.27
CA PHE A 25 7.48 27.13 17.97
C PHE A 25 8.21 26.06 17.12
N ALA A 26 9.12 25.26 17.68
CA ALA A 26 9.90 24.27 16.92
C ALA A 26 9.82 22.81 17.39
N ASN A 27 8.89 22.44 18.29
CA ASN A 27 8.83 21.09 18.88
C ASN A 27 7.68 20.22 18.35
N LYS A 28 7.09 20.58 17.20
CA LYS A 28 5.94 19.85 16.66
C LYS A 28 6.34 18.79 15.65
N GLY A 29 5.76 17.59 15.78
CA GLY A 29 5.84 16.58 14.73
C GLY A 29 5.19 17.07 13.44
N GLU A 30 5.98 17.27 12.39
CA GLU A 30 5.50 17.69 11.07
C GLU A 30 5.32 16.45 10.18
N LYS A 31 4.22 16.36 9.44
CA LYS A 31 4.03 15.23 8.52
C LYS A 31 5.14 15.24 7.46
N LEU A 32 5.98 14.21 7.44
CA LEU A 32 7.03 14.02 6.44
C LEU A 32 6.39 13.55 5.14
N TRP A 33 5.74 12.39 5.20
CA TRP A 33 5.00 11.80 4.10
C TRP A 33 3.85 10.95 4.64
N SER A 34 2.93 10.61 3.74
CA SER A 34 1.84 9.68 4.03
C SER A 34 1.62 8.84 2.79
N LEU A 35 1.66 7.53 2.95
CA LEU A 35 1.39 6.58 1.90
C LEU A 35 -0.01 5.99 2.13
N LYS A 36 -0.87 6.09 1.10
CA LYS A 36 -2.13 5.36 1.08
C LYS A 36 -1.99 4.22 0.10
N MET A 37 -2.06 3.00 0.59
CA MET A 37 -1.98 1.82 -0.25
C MET A 37 -3.40 1.43 -0.70
N ALA A 38 -3.62 1.35 -2.02
CA ALA A 38 -4.95 1.12 -2.58
C ALA A 38 -5.42 -0.31 -2.27
N GLY A 39 -6.62 -0.46 -1.68
CA GLY A 39 -7.18 -1.78 -1.34
C GLY A 39 -6.57 -2.47 -0.09
N ILE A 40 -5.52 -1.89 0.48
CA ILE A 40 -4.74 -2.47 1.57
C ILE A 40 -5.06 -1.76 2.89
N ASN A 41 -5.28 -2.52 3.96
CA ASN A 41 -5.43 -1.96 5.31
C ASN A 41 -4.27 -2.42 6.19
N ILE A 42 -3.64 -1.47 6.89
CA ILE A 42 -2.52 -1.75 7.80
C ILE A 42 -3.07 -1.65 9.23
N ASP A 43 -3.21 -2.80 9.87
CA ASP A 43 -3.86 -2.94 11.19
C ASP A 43 -2.88 -3.43 12.28
N ALA A 44 -1.59 -3.49 11.95
CA ALA A 44 -0.49 -3.89 12.82
C ALA A 44 0.57 -2.80 12.92
N SER A 45 1.37 -2.83 14.00
CA SER A 45 2.56 -1.97 14.11
C SER A 45 3.56 -2.30 13.01
N ALA A 46 4.27 -1.28 12.52
CA ALA A 46 5.42 -1.49 11.64
C ALA A 46 6.57 -2.15 12.42
N ALA A 47 7.49 -2.77 11.69
CA ALA A 47 8.80 -3.15 12.17
C ALA A 47 9.86 -2.24 11.53
N ILE A 48 10.96 -2.01 12.22
CA ILE A 48 12.04 -1.13 11.74
C ILE A 48 13.37 -1.86 11.77
N GLY A 49 14.13 -1.75 10.68
CA GLY A 49 15.48 -2.33 10.56
C GLY A 49 16.11 -2.00 9.20
N ASP A 50 17.44 -2.08 9.10
CA ASP A 50 18.19 -1.91 7.85
C ASP A 50 18.08 -3.19 7.01
N VAL A 51 17.05 -3.25 6.18
CA VAL A 51 16.64 -4.44 5.43
C VAL A 51 17.37 -4.51 4.08
N ASP A 52 17.57 -3.37 3.42
CA ASP A 52 18.30 -3.28 2.14
C ASP A 52 19.83 -3.08 2.31
N ARG A 53 20.31 -2.90 3.55
CA ARG A 53 21.72 -2.76 3.94
C ARG A 53 22.34 -1.44 3.48
N ASP A 54 21.54 -0.40 3.39
CA ASP A 54 21.96 0.95 3.06
C ASP A 54 22.54 1.72 4.27
N GLY A 55 22.42 1.17 5.48
CA GLY A 55 22.85 1.76 6.75
C GLY A 55 21.81 2.66 7.42
N TYR A 56 20.59 2.71 6.90
CA TYR A 56 19.42 3.43 7.40
C TYR A 56 18.34 2.44 7.81
N SER A 57 17.36 2.92 8.55
CA SER A 57 16.24 2.11 8.99
C SER A 57 15.12 2.11 7.95
N ASP A 58 14.72 0.92 7.50
CA ASP A 58 13.56 0.68 6.65
C ASP A 58 12.31 0.36 7.47
N LEU A 59 11.15 0.47 6.82
CA LEU A 59 9.84 0.22 7.37
C LEU A 59 9.23 -1.03 6.76
N VAL A 60 8.85 -1.99 7.61
CA VAL A 60 8.17 -3.21 7.18
C VAL A 60 6.76 -3.26 7.75
N VAL A 61 5.77 -3.39 6.89
CA VAL A 61 4.34 -3.44 7.26
C VAL A 61 3.64 -4.64 6.66
N GLY A 62 2.70 -5.20 7.42
CA GLY A 62 1.81 -6.26 6.98
C GLY A 62 0.40 -5.77 6.69
N SER A 63 -0.19 -6.26 5.61
CA SER A 63 -1.50 -5.91 5.07
C SER A 63 -2.58 -6.91 5.47
N THR A 64 -3.81 -6.43 5.70
CA THR A 64 -4.95 -7.33 5.93
C THR A 64 -5.37 -8.12 4.69
N MET A 65 -4.86 -7.78 3.51
CA MET A 65 -5.06 -8.52 2.26
C MET A 65 -4.02 -9.61 2.05
N GLY A 66 -2.86 -9.49 2.71
CA GLY A 66 -1.81 -10.50 2.69
C GLY A 66 -0.46 -10.02 2.19
N GLU A 67 -0.33 -8.74 1.80
CA GLU A 67 0.95 -8.20 1.39
C GLU A 67 1.88 -7.87 2.58
N VAL A 68 3.15 -8.15 2.37
CA VAL A 68 4.27 -7.59 3.12
C VAL A 68 4.88 -6.51 2.25
N VAL A 69 5.04 -5.32 2.80
CA VAL A 69 5.57 -4.17 2.07
C VAL A 69 6.75 -3.61 2.84
N VAL A 70 7.87 -3.44 2.15
CA VAL A 70 9.07 -2.80 2.68
C VAL A 70 9.25 -1.45 2.01
N LEU A 71 9.42 -0.42 2.84
CA LEU A 71 9.55 0.98 2.43
C LEU A 71 10.85 1.54 2.99
N ASP A 72 11.54 2.37 2.22
CA ASP A 72 12.64 3.15 2.76
C ASP A 72 12.15 4.31 3.63
N GLY A 73 13.08 5.05 4.27
CA GLY A 73 12.77 6.21 5.10
C GLY A 73 12.03 7.36 4.39
N TYR A 74 12.02 7.37 3.04
CA TYR A 74 11.33 8.36 2.21
C TYR A 74 9.94 7.88 1.73
N GLY A 75 9.55 6.64 2.07
CA GLY A 75 8.28 6.05 1.69
C GLY A 75 8.27 5.46 0.28
N ARG A 76 9.44 5.19 -0.31
CA ARG A 76 9.56 4.45 -1.57
C ARG A 76 9.51 2.96 -1.29
N ILE A 77 8.75 2.21 -2.11
CA ILE A 77 8.68 0.75 -2.00
C ILE A 77 10.02 0.16 -2.45
N ILE A 78 10.65 -0.61 -1.56
CA ILE A 78 11.83 -1.42 -1.85
C ILE A 78 11.35 -2.71 -2.55
N TRP A 79 10.40 -3.41 -1.91
CA TRP A 79 9.69 -4.54 -2.50
C TRP A 79 8.35 -4.78 -1.80
N GLU A 80 7.51 -5.57 -2.47
CA GLU A 80 6.26 -6.08 -1.95
C GLU A 80 6.13 -7.58 -2.25
N THR A 81 5.48 -8.32 -1.35
CA THR A 81 5.25 -9.77 -1.51
C THR A 81 3.88 -10.12 -0.98
N ASP A 82 3.03 -10.71 -1.82
CA ASP A 82 1.72 -11.22 -1.42
C ASP A 82 1.84 -12.64 -0.88
N LEU A 83 1.43 -12.85 0.37
CA LEU A 83 1.40 -14.15 1.04
C LEU A 83 0.04 -14.85 0.95
N GLU A 84 -0.93 -14.24 0.25
CA GLU A 84 -2.29 -14.71 0.02
C GLU A 84 -3.09 -14.99 1.31
N ASP A 85 -2.65 -14.43 2.44
CA ASP A 85 -3.26 -14.66 3.74
C ASP A 85 -3.11 -13.47 4.67
N LYS A 86 -4.16 -13.19 5.43
CA LYS A 86 -4.32 -11.94 6.17
C LYS A 86 -3.23 -11.74 7.21
N ILE A 87 -2.51 -10.62 7.11
CA ILE A 87 -1.53 -10.19 8.10
C ILE A 87 -2.17 -9.10 8.96
N SER A 88 -2.18 -9.32 10.26
CA SER A 88 -2.67 -8.32 11.24
C SER A 88 -1.80 -8.36 12.50
N ILE A 89 -0.57 -8.81 12.33
CA ILE A 89 0.43 -9.02 13.36
C ILE A 89 1.68 -8.33 12.85
N ALA A 90 2.37 -7.63 13.76
CA ALA A 90 3.53 -6.85 13.40
C ALA A 90 4.67 -7.80 12.95
N PRO A 91 5.30 -7.59 11.78
CA PRO A 91 6.42 -8.41 11.29
C PRO A 91 7.62 -8.38 12.25
N THR A 92 8.49 -9.38 12.25
CA THR A 92 9.70 -9.40 13.11
C THR A 92 10.93 -9.38 12.22
N LEU A 93 11.90 -8.52 12.54
CA LEU A 93 13.14 -8.41 11.75
C LEU A 93 14.30 -8.95 12.58
N MET A 94 14.98 -9.96 12.04
CA MET A 94 16.13 -10.58 12.69
C MET A 94 16.94 -11.39 11.67
N ASP A 95 18.26 -11.42 11.84
CA ASP A 95 19.12 -12.42 11.21
C ASP A 95 18.82 -13.78 11.84
N VAL A 96 18.11 -14.64 11.10
CA VAL A 96 17.82 -16.02 11.53
C VAL A 96 18.57 -17.03 10.67
N THR A 97 19.03 -16.64 9.50
CA THR A 97 19.76 -17.52 8.58
C THR A 97 21.25 -17.64 8.94
N GLY A 98 21.78 -16.72 9.74
CA GLY A 98 23.20 -16.58 10.04
C GLY A 98 23.99 -15.96 8.89
N ASP A 99 23.32 -15.45 7.86
CA ASP A 99 23.93 -14.65 6.81
C ASP A 99 23.89 -13.17 7.18
N PRO A 100 24.86 -12.35 6.73
CA PRO A 100 24.81 -10.92 7.04
C PRO A 100 23.53 -10.38 6.41
N GLY A 101 22.54 -9.90 7.18
CA GLY A 101 21.23 -9.45 6.67
C GLY A 101 20.14 -9.53 7.73
N LEU A 102 18.99 -8.89 7.50
CA LEU A 102 17.78 -9.11 8.31
C LEU A 102 16.79 -9.92 7.47
N GLU A 103 16.19 -10.97 8.04
CA GLU A 103 15.02 -11.60 7.47
C GLU A 103 13.74 -10.94 7.98
N VAL A 104 12.68 -11.02 7.16
CA VAL A 104 11.33 -10.60 7.56
C VAL A 104 10.50 -11.82 7.94
N LEU A 105 10.20 -11.94 9.23
CA LEU A 105 9.35 -12.98 9.78
C LEU A 105 7.90 -12.49 9.89
N VAL A 106 6.97 -13.26 9.32
CA VAL A 106 5.56 -12.88 9.24
C VAL A 106 4.67 -13.99 9.76
N LEU A 107 3.69 -13.61 10.59
CA LEU A 107 2.64 -14.51 11.10
C LEU A 107 1.28 -14.06 10.56
N THR A 108 0.59 -14.96 9.89
CA THR A 108 -0.74 -14.71 9.34
C THR A 108 -1.84 -15.12 10.31
N LEU A 109 -3.06 -14.65 10.09
CA LEU A 109 -4.21 -15.02 10.94
C LEU A 109 -4.60 -16.50 10.83
N SER A 110 -4.23 -17.20 9.74
CA SER A 110 -4.49 -18.64 9.62
C SER A 110 -3.48 -19.50 10.38
N GLY A 111 -2.39 -18.91 10.90
CA GLY A 111 -1.33 -19.63 11.61
C GLY A 111 -0.12 -19.97 10.74
N LYS A 112 0.01 -19.40 9.55
CA LYS A 112 1.22 -19.58 8.74
C LYS A 112 2.34 -18.66 9.23
N ILE A 113 3.53 -19.21 9.30
CA ILE A 113 4.77 -18.50 9.59
C ILE A 113 5.57 -18.45 8.30
N PHE A 114 5.97 -17.26 7.88
CA PHE A 114 6.84 -17.04 6.73
C PHE A 114 8.16 -16.44 7.18
N CYS A 115 9.24 -16.85 6.52
CA CYS A 115 10.51 -16.16 6.55
C CYS A 115 10.83 -15.69 5.14
N LEU A 116 11.00 -14.38 4.98
CA LEU A 116 11.33 -13.73 3.73
C LEU A 116 12.75 -13.19 3.80
N ASP A 117 13.46 -13.28 2.69
CA ASP A 117 14.72 -12.58 2.49
C ASP A 117 14.47 -11.07 2.59
N GLY A 118 15.23 -10.39 3.46
CA GLY A 118 15.04 -8.95 3.68
C GLY A 118 15.27 -8.13 2.42
N LEU A 119 16.28 -8.45 1.61
CA LEU A 119 16.63 -7.60 0.47
C LEU A 119 15.64 -7.75 -0.70
N THR A 120 15.11 -8.95 -0.91
CA THR A 120 14.38 -9.32 -2.13
C THR A 120 12.91 -9.65 -1.91
N GLY A 121 12.47 -9.87 -0.67
CA GLY A 121 11.13 -10.36 -0.35
C GLY A 121 10.88 -11.83 -0.71
N ALA A 122 11.90 -12.55 -1.20
CA ALA A 122 11.75 -13.95 -1.58
C ALA A 122 11.41 -14.81 -0.36
N ILE A 123 10.40 -15.68 -0.49
CA ILE A 123 10.06 -16.66 0.56
C ILE A 123 11.20 -17.68 0.68
N LEU A 124 11.90 -17.66 1.82
CA LEU A 124 12.94 -18.61 2.15
C LEU A 124 12.33 -19.94 2.61
N TRP A 125 11.31 -19.86 3.47
CA TRP A 125 10.51 -21.00 3.90
C TRP A 125 9.17 -20.56 4.49
N GLU A 126 8.24 -21.50 4.57
CA GLU A 126 6.96 -21.36 5.27
C GLU A 126 6.72 -22.55 6.21
N ASP A 127 6.03 -22.29 7.32
CA ASP A 127 5.55 -23.31 8.26
C ASP A 127 4.05 -23.11 8.53
N SER A 128 3.29 -24.20 8.57
CA SER A 128 1.84 -24.21 8.81
C SER A 128 1.47 -25.12 9.98
N THR A 129 2.37 -25.24 10.97
CA THR A 129 2.14 -26.15 12.11
C THR A 129 1.19 -25.57 13.15
N LEU A 130 1.01 -24.26 13.20
CA LEU A 130 0.06 -23.58 14.06
C LEU A 130 -1.36 -23.59 13.48
N GLY A 131 -2.35 -23.46 14.37
CA GLY A 131 -3.72 -23.13 14.01
C GLY A 131 -3.98 -21.63 13.94
N THR A 132 -5.25 -21.26 13.90
CA THR A 132 -5.71 -19.87 13.84
C THR A 132 -5.06 -19.00 14.93
N ILE A 133 -4.72 -17.76 14.55
CA ILE A 133 -4.13 -16.78 15.46
C ILE A 133 -5.18 -15.78 15.92
N LYS A 134 -5.22 -15.55 17.24
CA LYS A 134 -6.06 -14.52 17.85
C LYS A 134 -5.59 -13.13 17.38
N TRP A 135 -6.52 -12.39 16.78
CA TRP A 135 -6.26 -11.10 16.11
C TRP A 135 -5.33 -10.17 16.89
N ALA A 136 -4.14 -9.96 16.34
CA ALA A 136 -3.18 -8.96 16.73
C ALA A 136 -2.64 -9.04 18.19
N SER A 137 -3.01 -10.05 18.99
CA SER A 137 -2.48 -10.25 20.36
C SER A 137 -1.24 -11.15 20.38
N MET A 138 -0.90 -11.81 19.26
CA MET A 138 0.26 -12.67 19.08
C MET A 138 1.36 -11.96 18.27
N THR A 139 2.59 -12.47 18.30
CA THR A 139 3.69 -12.05 17.42
C THR A 139 4.71 -13.17 17.24
N VAL A 140 5.61 -13.01 16.27
CA VAL A 140 6.79 -13.87 16.12
C VAL A 140 7.93 -13.26 16.93
N ILE A 141 8.62 -14.05 17.72
CA ILE A 141 9.80 -13.62 18.48
C ILE A 141 11.01 -14.30 17.87
N ALA A 142 12.11 -13.57 17.75
CA ALA A 142 13.38 -14.12 17.29
C ALA A 142 14.49 -13.80 18.31
N ALA A 143 15.17 -14.83 18.81
CA ALA A 143 16.26 -14.72 19.78
C ALA A 143 17.11 -15.99 19.79
N ASP A 144 18.36 -15.92 20.24
CA ASP A 144 19.21 -17.08 20.52
C ASP A 144 18.73 -17.78 21.80
N ILE A 145 17.98 -18.88 21.63
CA ILE A 145 17.31 -19.58 22.73
C ILE A 145 18.19 -20.69 23.27
N ASN A 146 18.85 -21.41 22.38
CA ASN A 146 19.69 -22.54 22.72
C ASN A 146 21.16 -22.14 23.05
N SER A 147 21.50 -20.85 22.94
CA SER A 147 22.85 -20.29 23.15
C SER A 147 23.90 -20.80 22.15
N ASP A 148 23.48 -21.13 20.93
CA ASP A 148 24.38 -21.58 19.85
C ASP A 148 24.87 -20.44 18.95
N GLY A 149 24.38 -19.22 19.18
CA GLY A 149 24.73 -18.02 18.44
C GLY A 149 23.86 -17.77 17.19
N ASN A 150 22.89 -18.64 16.89
CA ASN A 150 21.86 -18.39 15.87
C ASN A 150 20.53 -18.09 16.55
N ASN A 151 19.69 -17.30 15.88
CA ASN A 151 18.38 -16.97 16.42
C ASN A 151 17.34 -18.05 16.08
N GLU A 152 16.66 -18.54 17.11
CA GLU A 152 15.44 -19.32 17.01
C GLU A 152 14.20 -18.43 16.91
N ILE A 153 13.11 -19.04 16.44
CA ILE A 153 11.83 -18.40 16.20
C ILE A 153 10.78 -19.03 17.10
N ILE A 154 10.10 -18.21 17.91
CA ILE A 154 9.02 -18.64 18.78
C ILE A 154 7.72 -17.92 18.46
N THR A 155 6.64 -18.70 18.40
CA THR A 155 5.27 -18.18 18.28
C THR A 155 4.25 -19.24 18.71
N ALA A 156 3.01 -18.83 18.94
CA ALA A 156 1.92 -19.68 19.39
C ALA A 156 0.60 -19.43 18.65
N ASP A 157 -0.35 -20.36 18.79
CA ASP A 157 -1.73 -20.21 18.34
C ASP A 157 -2.73 -20.05 19.49
N GLU A 158 -3.98 -19.70 19.13
CA GLU A 158 -5.05 -19.48 20.11
C GLU A 158 -5.50 -20.76 20.81
N LYS A 159 -5.19 -21.93 20.25
CA LYS A 159 -5.52 -23.24 20.84
C LYS A 159 -4.46 -23.72 21.82
N GLY A 160 -3.40 -22.94 21.99
CA GLY A 160 -2.37 -23.14 23.01
C GLY A 160 -1.17 -23.92 22.53
N LYS A 161 -1.01 -24.12 21.23
CA LYS A 161 0.23 -24.67 20.68
C LYS A 161 1.27 -23.57 20.59
N LEU A 162 2.40 -23.75 21.25
CA LEU A 162 3.63 -22.95 21.14
C LEU A 162 4.66 -23.77 20.37
N VAL A 163 5.33 -23.16 19.39
CA VAL A 163 6.40 -23.81 18.61
C VAL A 163 7.69 -23.00 18.72
N CYS A 164 8.81 -23.72 18.76
CA CYS A 164 10.14 -23.17 18.55
C CYS A 164 10.71 -23.78 17.27
N LEU A 165 11.10 -22.92 16.33
CA LEU A 165 11.69 -23.28 15.05
C LEU A 165 13.14 -22.74 15.00
N ASN A 166 14.02 -23.42 14.28
CA ASN A 166 15.30 -22.82 13.91
C ASN A 166 15.13 -21.86 12.72
N GLY A 167 16.21 -21.16 12.35
CA GLY A 167 16.21 -20.22 11.23
C GLY A 167 15.88 -20.78 9.84
N ASN A 168 15.81 -22.10 9.69
CA ASN A 168 15.37 -22.78 8.46
C ASN A 168 13.91 -23.27 8.55
N GLY A 169 13.15 -22.82 9.54
CA GLY A 169 11.75 -23.20 9.74
C GLY A 169 11.55 -24.61 10.30
N LYS A 170 12.63 -25.31 10.71
CA LYS A 170 12.52 -26.65 11.28
C LYS A 170 12.18 -26.55 12.75
N LYS A 171 11.08 -27.21 13.14
CA LYS A 171 10.68 -27.33 14.55
C LYS A 171 11.74 -28.03 15.40
N LEU A 172 12.15 -27.36 16.47
CA LEU A 172 13.03 -27.86 17.51
C LEU A 172 12.22 -28.54 18.62
N TRP A 173 11.22 -27.85 19.15
CA TRP A 173 10.31 -28.36 20.17
C TRP A 173 8.93 -27.71 20.06
N GLU A 174 7.95 -28.29 20.76
CA GLU A 174 6.61 -27.73 20.90
C GLU A 174 6.11 -27.89 22.33
N TYR A 175 5.28 -26.95 22.77
CA TYR A 175 4.56 -27.00 24.03
C TYR A 175 3.07 -26.81 23.76
N ASN A 176 2.21 -27.52 24.50
CA ASN A 176 0.76 -27.43 24.34
C ASN A 176 0.11 -27.05 25.66
N GLU A 177 -0.47 -25.86 25.74
CA GLU A 177 -1.28 -25.38 26.87
C GLU A 177 -2.77 -25.64 26.60
N PRO A 178 -3.44 -26.53 27.34
CA PRO A 178 -4.84 -26.88 27.10
C PRO A 178 -5.83 -25.72 27.17
N GLU A 179 -5.48 -24.67 27.92
CA GLU A 179 -6.32 -23.49 28.18
C GLU A 179 -6.12 -22.38 27.13
N GLY A 180 -5.34 -22.62 26.08
CA GLY A 180 -5.07 -21.67 25.01
C GLY A 180 -4.03 -20.61 25.39
N ILE A 181 -3.22 -20.16 24.43
CA ILE A 181 -2.26 -19.07 24.64
C ILE A 181 -2.89 -17.77 24.16
N GLY A 182 -3.09 -16.84 25.08
CA GLY A 182 -3.93 -15.67 24.87
C GLY A 182 -3.18 -14.46 24.28
N SER A 183 -1.85 -14.47 24.31
CA SER A 183 -0.99 -13.32 23.99
C SER A 183 0.43 -13.74 23.60
N ALA A 184 1.17 -12.81 23.00
CA ALA A 184 2.58 -12.98 22.60
C ALA A 184 3.49 -13.40 23.78
N PRO A 185 4.39 -14.39 23.60
CA PRO A 185 5.38 -14.75 24.61
C PRO A 185 6.36 -13.61 24.93
N ALA A 186 7.10 -13.72 26.03
CA ALA A 186 8.29 -12.94 26.33
C ALA A 186 9.49 -13.88 26.54
N ILE A 187 10.69 -13.41 26.21
CA ILE A 187 11.93 -14.19 26.33
C ILE A 187 12.95 -13.40 27.12
N GLY A 188 13.58 -14.03 28.11
CA GLY A 188 14.68 -13.41 28.86
C GLY A 188 15.25 -14.36 29.91
N ASP A 189 16.51 -14.12 30.28
CA ASP A 189 17.18 -14.81 31.39
C ASP A 189 16.58 -14.30 32.72
N LEU A 190 15.70 -15.12 33.33
CA LEU A 190 14.96 -14.77 34.54
C LEU A 190 15.73 -15.08 35.81
N ASP A 191 16.58 -16.13 35.78
CA ASP A 191 17.26 -16.65 36.97
C ASP A 191 18.77 -16.36 37.01
N GLY A 192 19.31 -15.74 35.95
CA GLY A 192 20.69 -15.29 35.82
C GLY A 192 21.67 -16.41 35.46
N ASP A 193 21.21 -17.55 34.94
CA ASP A 193 22.06 -18.68 34.58
C ASP A 193 22.70 -18.54 33.19
N GLY A 194 22.33 -17.51 32.43
CA GLY A 194 22.83 -17.21 31.09
C GLY A 194 22.06 -17.88 29.95
N LYS A 195 21.02 -18.66 30.25
CA LYS A 195 20.02 -19.16 29.30
C LYS A 195 18.75 -18.34 29.40
N VAL A 196 17.90 -18.43 28.38
CA VAL A 196 16.63 -17.72 28.38
C VAL A 196 15.46 -18.62 28.76
N GLU A 197 14.56 -18.06 29.55
CA GLU A 197 13.24 -18.63 29.79
C GLU A 197 12.24 -18.02 28.80
N ILE A 198 11.18 -18.78 28.55
CA ILE A 198 10.04 -18.36 27.75
C ILE A 198 8.83 -18.21 28.67
N VAL A 199 8.27 -17.02 28.69
CA VAL A 199 7.09 -16.69 29.48
C VAL A 199 5.88 -16.54 28.58
N ILE A 200 4.85 -17.34 28.80
CA ILE A 200 3.57 -17.27 28.09
C ILE A 200 2.43 -16.98 29.06
N ALA A 201 1.33 -16.46 28.52
CA ALA A 201 0.10 -16.24 29.28
C ALA A 201 -1.08 -17.00 28.64
N SER A 202 -1.79 -17.78 29.46
CA SER A 202 -2.97 -18.55 29.06
C SER A 202 -4.25 -17.98 29.66
N GLU A 203 -5.43 -18.38 29.15
CA GLU A 203 -6.70 -17.90 29.73
C GLU A 203 -6.72 -18.18 31.24
N GLU A 204 -6.37 -19.38 31.68
CA GLU A 204 -6.46 -19.73 33.10
C GLU A 204 -5.20 -19.45 33.91
N SER A 205 -4.02 -19.33 33.29
CA SER A 205 -2.75 -19.07 33.98
C SER A 205 -2.10 -17.79 33.43
N PRO A 206 -2.08 -16.68 34.17
CA PRO A 206 -1.52 -15.41 33.68
C PRO A 206 -0.04 -15.47 33.36
N ILE A 207 0.70 -16.43 33.95
CA ILE A 207 2.12 -16.64 33.67
C ILE A 207 2.42 -18.13 33.73
N ILE A 208 3.04 -18.65 32.68
CA ILE A 208 3.67 -19.97 32.61
C ILE A 208 5.11 -19.74 32.14
N CYS A 209 6.06 -20.26 32.89
CA CYS A 209 7.48 -20.14 32.60
C CYS A 209 8.01 -21.49 32.07
N LEU A 210 8.61 -21.47 30.90
CA LEU A 210 9.26 -22.60 30.26
C LEU A 210 10.78 -22.34 30.19
N ASN A 211 11.59 -23.39 30.24
CA ASN A 211 13.02 -23.29 29.93
C ASN A 211 13.25 -23.19 28.40
N ASN A 212 14.50 -23.01 28.01
CA ASN A 212 14.96 -22.95 26.62
C ASN A 212 14.69 -24.24 25.80
N GLU A 213 14.37 -25.37 26.46
CA GLU A 213 13.96 -26.62 25.83
C GLU A 213 12.43 -26.80 25.72
N GLY A 214 11.64 -25.80 26.14
CA GLY A 214 10.17 -25.83 26.08
C GLY A 214 9.51 -26.62 27.21
N GLU A 215 10.24 -26.96 28.27
CA GLU A 215 9.73 -27.64 29.46
C GLU A 215 9.25 -26.65 30.52
N GLU A 216 8.06 -26.88 31.07
CA GLU A 216 7.50 -26.02 32.12
C GLU A 216 8.30 -26.10 33.42
N GLN A 217 8.82 -24.96 33.87
CA GLN A 217 9.51 -24.80 35.15
C GLN A 217 8.50 -24.53 36.27
N TRP A 218 7.59 -23.59 36.04
CA TRP A 218 6.56 -23.20 36.99
C TRP A 218 5.43 -22.42 36.28
N ARG A 219 4.29 -22.29 36.96
CA ARG A 219 3.20 -21.40 36.54
C ARG A 219 2.64 -20.65 37.74
N PHE A 220 2.29 -19.38 37.52
CA PHE A 220 1.65 -18.55 38.52
C PHE A 220 0.12 -18.69 38.42
N LYS A 221 -0.53 -19.00 39.54
CA LYS A 221 -1.98 -18.99 39.66
C LYS A 221 -2.37 -18.03 40.79
N PRO A 222 -3.15 -16.97 40.53
CA PRO A 222 -3.58 -16.06 41.58
C PRO A 222 -4.47 -16.80 42.60
N GLU A 223 -4.20 -16.62 43.89
CA GLU A 223 -5.08 -17.09 44.98
C GLU A 223 -6.01 -15.96 45.45
N GLY A 224 -7.29 -16.27 45.76
CA GLY A 224 -8.21 -15.34 46.43
C GLY A 224 -8.93 -14.29 45.56
N ASP A 225 -9.38 -13.19 46.19
CA ASP A 225 -10.22 -12.11 45.62
C ASP A 225 -9.49 -11.17 44.62
N VAL A 226 -8.21 -11.43 44.28
CA VAL A 226 -7.45 -10.67 43.27
C VAL A 226 -8.13 -10.73 41.88
N LEU A 227 -9.11 -11.63 41.70
CA LEU A 227 -9.88 -11.87 40.48
C LEU A 227 -11.38 -11.49 40.58
N ALA A 228 -11.78 -10.64 41.54
CA ALA A 228 -13.20 -10.41 41.91
C ALA A 228 -14.14 -9.85 40.82
N SER A 229 -13.70 -9.70 39.56
CA SER A 229 -14.53 -9.18 38.47
C SER A 229 -15.44 -10.22 37.79
N GLY A 230 -15.26 -11.52 38.06
CA GLY A 230 -16.17 -12.59 37.63
C GLY A 230 -16.31 -12.76 36.10
N ARG A 231 -15.40 -12.19 35.31
CA ARG A 231 -15.34 -12.33 33.83
C ARG A 231 -14.18 -13.25 33.45
N LYS A 232 -14.29 -13.93 32.30
CA LYS A 232 -13.22 -14.79 31.75
C LYS A 232 -11.88 -14.05 31.79
N ARG A 233 -10.84 -14.78 32.20
CA ARG A 233 -9.48 -14.31 32.46
C ARG A 233 -8.78 -13.97 31.13
N GLU A 234 -8.95 -12.73 30.67
CA GLU A 234 -8.12 -12.20 29.59
C GLU A 234 -6.81 -11.66 30.19
N VAL A 235 -5.69 -12.11 29.66
CA VAL A 235 -4.32 -11.84 30.13
C VAL A 235 -3.56 -11.03 29.10
N ALA A 236 -2.70 -10.12 29.55
CA ALA A 236 -1.88 -9.31 28.66
C ALA A 236 -0.57 -10.01 28.31
N ALA A 237 0.04 -9.61 27.18
CA ALA A 237 1.36 -10.10 26.82
C ALA A 237 2.39 -9.75 27.91
N PRO A 238 3.14 -10.73 28.47
CA PRO A 238 4.12 -10.49 29.52
C PRO A 238 5.27 -9.59 29.02
N VAL A 239 5.93 -8.92 29.96
CA VAL A 239 7.17 -8.15 29.78
C VAL A 239 8.15 -8.59 30.86
N ILE A 240 9.43 -8.78 30.52
CA ILE A 240 10.47 -9.21 31.46
C ILE A 240 11.47 -8.08 31.67
N TRP A 241 11.70 -7.68 32.91
CA TRP A 241 12.60 -6.56 33.21
C TRP A 241 13.12 -6.62 34.65
N ASP A 242 14.36 -6.20 34.89
CA ASP A 242 14.87 -5.94 36.24
C ASP A 242 14.36 -4.59 36.73
N ILE A 243 13.17 -4.57 37.35
CA ILE A 243 12.49 -3.31 37.67
C ILE A 243 13.03 -2.65 38.93
N ASP A 244 13.68 -3.41 39.83
CA ASP A 244 14.21 -2.90 41.10
C ASP A 244 15.75 -2.84 41.16
N GLY A 245 16.43 -3.22 40.09
CA GLY A 245 17.88 -3.13 39.92
C GLY A 245 18.65 -4.16 40.74
N ASP A 246 18.01 -5.24 41.19
CA ASP A 246 18.64 -6.26 42.02
C ASP A 246 19.40 -7.33 41.21
N GLY A 247 19.27 -7.31 39.88
CA GLY A 247 19.88 -8.24 38.94
C GLY A 247 19.01 -9.46 38.61
N SER A 248 17.94 -9.72 39.37
CA SER A 248 16.88 -10.69 39.06
C SER A 248 15.79 -9.98 38.26
N LYS A 249 15.13 -10.70 37.34
CA LYS A 249 14.06 -10.08 36.53
C LYS A 249 12.68 -10.39 37.06
N GLU A 250 11.83 -9.37 37.04
CA GLU A 250 10.40 -9.49 37.23
C GLU A 250 9.68 -9.66 35.90
N ILE A 251 8.50 -10.27 36.00
CA ILE A 251 7.55 -10.45 34.92
C ILE A 251 6.35 -9.57 35.20
N LEU A 252 6.07 -8.66 34.27
CA LEU A 252 4.90 -7.80 34.30
C LEU A 252 3.83 -8.30 33.34
N THR A 253 2.60 -8.37 33.82
CA THR A 253 1.44 -8.73 32.99
C THR A 253 0.15 -8.10 33.51
N GLY A 254 -0.86 -8.05 32.64
CA GLY A 254 -2.23 -7.70 33.00
C GLY A 254 -3.01 -8.94 33.44
N MET A 255 -3.65 -8.86 34.60
CA MET A 255 -4.47 -9.94 35.17
C MET A 255 -5.88 -9.42 35.46
N GLY A 256 -6.80 -9.62 34.51
CA GLY A 256 -8.14 -9.06 34.65
C GLY A 256 -8.10 -7.53 34.64
N PHE A 257 -8.38 -6.88 35.76
CA PHE A 257 -8.29 -5.42 35.91
C PHE A 257 -7.12 -4.98 36.79
N GLU A 258 -6.08 -5.81 36.89
CA GLU A 258 -4.86 -5.49 37.63
C GLU A 258 -3.66 -5.50 36.66
N LEU A 259 -2.71 -4.60 36.87
CA LEU A 259 -1.32 -4.75 36.44
C LEU A 259 -0.57 -5.46 37.57
N ALA A 260 0.21 -6.49 37.28
CA ALA A 260 0.94 -7.23 38.31
C ALA A 260 2.39 -7.44 37.93
N ALA A 261 3.25 -7.42 38.96
CA ALA A 261 4.64 -7.84 38.90
C ALA A 261 4.81 -9.15 39.69
N VAL A 262 5.46 -10.11 39.05
CA VAL A 262 5.75 -11.44 39.59
C VAL A 262 7.23 -11.69 39.45
N ASN A 263 7.91 -12.15 40.50
CA ASN A 263 9.35 -12.39 40.42
C ASN A 263 9.67 -13.65 39.58
N SER A 264 10.96 -13.88 39.32
CA SER A 264 11.50 -15.03 38.58
C SER A 264 11.09 -16.42 39.11
N LYS A 265 10.54 -16.50 40.33
CA LYS A 265 10.08 -17.74 40.97
C LYS A 265 8.56 -17.89 40.99
N GLY A 266 7.83 -17.05 40.25
CA GLY A 266 6.38 -17.11 40.17
C GLY A 266 5.65 -16.61 41.42
N LYS A 267 6.27 -15.73 42.22
CA LYS A 267 5.63 -15.11 43.38
C LYS A 267 5.23 -13.66 43.07
N LEU A 268 3.98 -13.33 43.36
CA LEU A 268 3.46 -11.96 43.27
C LEU A 268 4.30 -11.02 44.16
N VAL A 269 4.85 -9.98 43.55
CA VAL A 269 5.58 -8.90 44.22
C VAL A 269 4.60 -7.80 44.63
N TRP A 270 3.86 -7.27 43.65
CA TRP A 270 2.80 -6.29 43.85
C TRP A 270 1.75 -6.37 42.73
N SER A 271 0.58 -5.77 42.98
CA SER A 271 -0.42 -5.50 41.94
C SER A 271 -0.91 -4.06 42.02
N PHE A 272 -1.39 -3.55 40.90
CA PHE A 272 -1.89 -2.20 40.73
C PHE A 272 -3.27 -2.22 40.05
N PRO A 273 -4.30 -1.62 40.66
CA PRO A 273 -5.65 -1.66 40.12
C PRO A 273 -5.81 -0.76 38.89
N MET A 274 -6.32 -1.33 37.81
CA MET A 274 -6.65 -0.67 36.54
C MET A 274 -8.17 -0.44 36.45
N LYS A 275 -8.60 0.43 35.52
CA LYS A 275 -10.04 0.69 35.29
C LYS A 275 -10.67 -0.35 34.37
N ASN A 276 -9.86 -0.99 33.54
CA ASN A 276 -10.24 -2.08 32.66
C ASN A 276 -9.02 -2.99 32.42
N ARG A 277 -9.17 -3.99 31.58
CA ARG A 277 -8.09 -4.90 31.24
C ARG A 277 -7.04 -4.28 30.32
N ILE A 278 -5.82 -4.75 30.49
CA ILE A 278 -4.68 -4.45 29.62
C ILE A 278 -4.64 -5.51 28.51
N ASP A 279 -4.35 -5.12 27.27
CA ASP A 279 -4.26 -6.02 26.12
C ASP A 279 -2.79 -6.31 25.76
N SER A 280 -2.09 -5.36 25.15
CA SER A 280 -0.64 -5.44 24.93
C SER A 280 -0.01 -4.06 25.14
N GLY A 281 -0.37 -3.45 26.26
CA GLY A 281 -0.23 -2.04 26.56
C GLY A 281 0.82 -1.67 27.61
N ILE A 282 1.87 -2.48 27.80
CA ILE A 282 2.89 -2.27 28.85
C ILE A 282 4.23 -1.91 28.18
N SER A 283 4.87 -0.84 28.68
CA SER A 283 6.24 -0.43 28.33
C SER A 283 7.00 -0.07 29.60
N ILE A 284 8.32 -0.25 29.59
CA ILE A 284 9.18 -0.01 30.76
C ILE A 284 10.38 0.82 30.32
N ALA A 285 10.64 1.91 31.02
CA ALA A 285 11.77 2.80 30.76
C ALA A 285 12.01 3.77 31.93
N ASP A 286 13.27 4.13 32.17
CA ASP A 286 13.66 5.32 32.95
C ASP A 286 13.46 6.56 32.07
N ALA A 287 12.22 7.06 32.00
CA ALA A 287 11.87 8.16 31.10
C ALA A 287 12.13 9.53 31.74
N ASP A 288 12.13 9.64 33.07
CA ASP A 288 12.44 10.90 33.75
C ASP A 288 13.93 11.08 34.09
N GLY A 289 14.74 10.05 33.87
CA GLY A 289 16.19 10.09 34.02
C GLY A 289 16.64 10.07 35.48
N ASP A 290 15.82 9.55 36.39
CA ASP A 290 16.16 9.46 37.82
C ASP A 290 17.00 8.22 38.17
N GLY A 291 17.20 7.32 37.21
CA GLY A 291 18.00 6.10 37.33
C GLY A 291 17.19 4.86 37.73
N GLU A 292 15.89 5.00 37.99
CA GLU A 292 14.96 3.92 38.24
C GLU A 292 13.99 3.80 37.06
N VAL A 293 13.53 2.58 36.74
CA VAL A 293 12.57 2.43 35.62
C VAL A 293 11.14 2.68 36.07
N GLU A 294 10.36 3.31 35.18
CA GLU A 294 8.90 3.37 35.29
C GLU A 294 8.20 2.37 34.39
N ILE A 295 7.01 1.99 34.83
CA ILE A 295 6.09 1.15 34.09
C ILE A 295 4.93 1.99 33.58
N TYR A 296 4.79 2.02 32.25
CA TYR A 296 3.72 2.71 31.54
C TYR A 296 2.71 1.68 31.04
N ALA A 297 1.48 1.74 31.55
CA ALA A 297 0.43 0.80 31.18
C ALA A 297 -0.83 1.51 30.72
N VAL A 298 -1.43 1.02 29.63
CA VAL A 298 -2.73 1.48 29.13
C VAL A 298 -3.76 0.37 29.10
N ASP A 299 -4.95 0.64 29.64
CA ASP A 299 -6.08 -0.28 29.60
C ASP A 299 -7.14 0.06 28.54
N LEU A 300 -8.06 -0.87 28.29
CA LEU A 300 -9.11 -0.72 27.27
C LEU A 300 -10.14 0.38 27.55
N SER A 301 -10.11 1.04 28.72
CA SER A 301 -10.90 2.26 28.97
C SER A 301 -10.18 3.53 28.53
N GLY A 302 -8.92 3.43 28.07
CA GLY A 302 -8.05 4.57 27.76
C GLY A 302 -7.35 5.12 29.00
N ASN A 303 -7.31 4.38 30.12
CA ASN A 303 -6.60 4.81 31.32
C ASN A 303 -5.11 4.49 31.15
N LEU A 304 -4.29 5.54 30.99
CA LEU A 304 -2.84 5.49 30.97
C LEU A 304 -2.32 5.74 32.39
N VAL A 305 -1.48 4.85 32.89
CA VAL A 305 -0.86 4.96 34.21
C VAL A 305 0.65 4.90 34.09
N CYS A 306 1.33 5.66 34.94
CA CYS A 306 2.74 5.54 35.22
C CYS A 306 2.90 5.02 36.66
N VAL A 307 3.57 3.89 36.80
CA VAL A 307 3.76 3.16 38.05
C VAL A 307 5.25 2.99 38.29
N LYS A 308 5.69 3.18 39.53
CA LYS A 308 7.09 2.98 39.93
C LYS A 308 7.42 1.48 40.04
N ALA A 309 8.70 1.15 40.06
CA ALA A 309 9.22 -0.18 40.37
C ALA A 309 8.55 -0.87 41.59
N ASP A 310 8.20 -0.09 42.63
CA ASP A 310 7.56 -0.60 43.86
C ASP A 310 6.03 -0.77 43.77
N GLY A 311 5.44 -0.59 42.59
CA GLY A 311 4.00 -0.74 42.34
C GLY A 311 3.15 0.47 42.74
N LYS A 312 3.75 1.59 43.17
CA LYS A 312 2.99 2.82 43.49
C LYS A 312 2.77 3.70 42.27
N SER A 313 1.59 4.32 42.18
CA SER A 313 1.30 5.30 41.12
C SER A 313 2.22 6.52 41.23
N LYS A 314 2.82 6.90 40.10
CA LYS A 314 3.49 8.20 39.90
C LYS A 314 2.46 9.22 39.41
N TRP A 315 1.71 8.86 38.36
CA TRP A 315 0.58 9.63 37.84
C TRP A 315 -0.36 8.75 37.00
N SER A 316 -1.54 9.27 36.67
CA SER A 316 -2.48 8.62 35.75
C SER A 316 -3.31 9.66 34.99
N THR A 317 -3.74 9.30 33.79
CA THR A 317 -4.58 10.16 32.93
C THR A 317 -5.54 9.32 32.09
N ILE A 318 -6.60 9.97 31.59
CA ILE A 318 -7.59 9.34 30.71
C ILE A 318 -7.42 9.89 29.29
N LEU A 319 -7.09 8.99 28.38
CA LEU A 319 -7.01 9.27 26.96
C LEU A 319 -8.41 9.53 26.39
N PRO A 320 -8.53 10.37 25.34
CA PRO A 320 -9.82 10.69 24.70
C PRO A 320 -10.47 9.49 23.97
N GLY A 321 -9.85 8.32 23.99
CA GLY A 321 -10.36 7.07 23.40
C GLY A 321 -9.54 5.87 23.85
N LYS A 322 -10.00 4.67 23.49
CA LYS A 322 -9.29 3.42 23.83
C LYS A 322 -7.94 3.35 23.09
N ALA A 323 -6.91 2.87 23.77
CA ALA A 323 -5.63 2.47 23.19
C ALA A 323 -5.34 1.03 23.65
N ARG A 324 -4.78 0.20 22.75
CA ARG A 324 -4.59 -1.24 22.99
C ARG A 324 -3.12 -1.65 23.07
N ARG A 325 -2.24 -0.82 22.53
CA ARG A 325 -0.81 -1.10 22.35
C ARG A 325 0.05 -0.33 23.33
N ALA A 326 1.24 -0.88 23.53
CA ALA A 326 2.28 -0.37 24.39
C ALA A 326 2.60 1.08 24.03
N PRO A 327 2.70 1.99 25.02
CA PRO A 327 3.25 3.33 24.81
C PRO A 327 4.66 3.27 24.20
N THR A 328 4.98 4.20 23.32
CA THR A 328 6.30 4.31 22.72
C THR A 328 7.08 5.38 23.46
N ILE A 329 8.34 5.11 23.83
CA ILE A 329 9.10 5.95 24.75
C ILE A 329 10.42 6.36 24.08
N ALA A 330 10.52 7.64 23.73
CA ALA A 330 11.69 8.22 23.07
C ALA A 330 11.70 9.74 23.23
N ASP A 331 12.91 10.33 23.24
CA ASP A 331 13.17 11.76 23.13
C ASP A 331 12.94 12.17 21.67
N VAL A 332 11.67 12.31 21.27
CA VAL A 332 11.30 12.45 19.86
C VAL A 332 11.68 13.82 19.32
N ASN A 333 11.66 14.85 20.17
CA ASN A 333 11.99 16.22 19.78
C ASN A 333 13.51 16.53 19.95
N GLY A 334 14.29 15.64 20.54
CA GLY A 334 15.71 15.81 20.77
C GLY A 334 16.03 16.92 21.78
N ASP A 335 15.17 17.20 22.76
CA ASP A 335 15.44 18.21 23.79
C ASP A 335 16.14 17.63 25.04
N GLY A 336 16.34 16.31 25.06
CA GLY A 336 17.00 15.57 26.13
C GLY A 336 16.05 15.10 27.23
N VAL A 337 14.77 15.48 27.17
CA VAL A 337 13.67 14.87 27.90
C VAL A 337 13.08 13.76 27.03
N THR A 338 12.56 12.70 27.66
CA THR A 338 11.98 11.58 26.92
C THR A 338 10.45 11.70 26.92
N GLU A 339 9.83 11.54 25.75
CA GLU A 339 8.38 11.60 25.62
C GLU A 339 7.75 10.21 25.64
N ILE A 340 6.48 10.17 26.02
CA ILE A 340 5.62 8.98 26.00
C ILE A 340 4.52 9.21 24.96
N LEU A 341 4.59 8.45 23.87
CA LEU A 341 3.67 8.53 22.75
C LEU A 341 2.62 7.43 22.88
N VAL A 342 1.35 7.82 22.85
CA VAL A 342 0.22 6.88 22.89
C VAL A 342 -0.77 7.20 21.78
N ALA A 343 -1.00 6.22 20.91
CA ALA A 343 -2.00 6.30 19.86
C ALA A 343 -3.07 5.22 20.03
N GLY A 344 -4.27 5.51 19.55
CA GLY A 344 -5.41 4.63 19.68
C GLY A 344 -6.59 5.06 18.80
N TYR A 345 -7.80 4.71 19.22
CA TYR A 345 -9.02 4.96 18.45
C TYR A 345 -9.59 6.37 18.66
N SER A 346 -8.90 7.22 19.41
CA SER A 346 -9.25 8.63 19.66
C SER A 346 -9.06 9.55 18.44
N SER A 347 -8.55 9.01 17.32
CA SER A 347 -8.10 9.78 16.14
C SER A 347 -7.02 10.84 16.48
N LYS A 348 -6.29 10.61 17.57
CA LYS A 348 -5.17 11.43 18.02
C LYS A 348 -4.06 10.55 18.56
N MET A 349 -2.83 10.92 18.25
CA MET A 349 -1.65 10.51 19.00
C MET A 349 -1.39 11.55 20.07
N MET A 350 -1.32 11.10 21.32
CA MET A 350 -1.07 11.92 22.50
C MET A 350 0.39 11.78 22.89
N ILE A 351 1.08 12.89 23.14
CA ILE A 351 2.48 12.92 23.53
C ILE A 351 2.55 13.55 24.92
N PHE A 352 3.12 12.81 25.86
CA PHE A 352 3.27 13.21 27.26
C PHE A 352 4.74 13.36 27.62
N ASN A 353 5.04 14.28 28.52
CA ASN A 353 6.32 14.29 29.21
C ASN A 353 6.36 13.24 30.34
N PRO A 354 7.53 12.98 30.95
CA PRO A 354 7.66 12.00 32.02
C PRO A 354 6.82 12.29 33.27
N THR A 355 6.35 13.54 33.44
CA THR A 355 5.48 13.95 34.55
C THR A 355 3.99 13.70 34.29
N GLY A 356 3.63 13.26 33.08
CA GLY A 356 2.25 12.97 32.67
C GLY A 356 1.48 14.17 32.13
N GLU A 357 2.13 15.30 31.91
CA GLU A 357 1.53 16.45 31.25
C GLU A 357 1.57 16.28 29.73
N ILE A 358 0.51 16.69 29.05
CA ILE A 358 0.41 16.62 27.58
C ILE A 358 1.28 17.73 26.98
N GLU A 359 2.26 17.35 26.18
CA GLU A 359 3.09 18.30 25.43
C GLU A 359 2.53 18.57 24.04
N GLU A 360 2.05 17.52 23.37
CA GLU A 360 1.50 17.64 22.03
C GLU A 360 0.35 16.65 21.75
N GLU A 361 -0.52 17.06 20.84
CA GLU A 361 -1.56 16.21 20.25
C GLU A 361 -1.46 16.28 18.72
N ILE A 362 -1.23 15.13 18.09
CA ILE A 362 -1.16 15.00 16.64
C ILE A 362 -2.42 14.30 16.14
N ALA A 363 -3.10 14.88 15.16
CA ALA A 363 -4.29 14.28 14.57
C ALA A 363 -3.94 13.06 13.71
N VAL A 364 -4.55 11.92 13.99
CA VAL A 364 -4.38 10.65 13.26
C VAL A 364 -5.73 10.26 12.68
N LYS A 365 -5.92 10.37 11.37
CA LYS A 365 -7.24 10.27 10.75
C LYS A 365 -7.78 8.84 10.82
N GLY A 366 -8.85 8.64 11.58
CA GLY A 366 -9.50 7.34 11.76
C GLY A 366 -8.96 6.52 12.93
N GLY A 367 -7.92 7.00 13.63
CA GLY A 367 -7.27 6.30 14.74
C GLY A 367 -6.38 5.15 14.29
N THR A 368 -5.81 4.44 15.26
CA THR A 368 -4.90 3.31 15.05
C THR A 368 -5.13 2.20 16.07
N ASN A 369 -4.80 0.97 15.67
CA ASN A 369 -4.69 -0.21 16.53
C ASN A 369 -3.23 -0.64 16.76
N ALA A 370 -2.28 0.10 16.17
CA ALA A 370 -0.84 -0.10 16.24
C ALA A 370 -0.20 0.76 17.34
N ALA A 371 0.98 0.34 17.79
CA ALA A 371 1.87 1.23 18.54
C ALA A 371 2.48 2.23 17.55
N PRO A 372 2.62 3.52 17.91
CA PRO A 372 3.54 4.40 17.20
C PRO A 372 4.93 3.77 17.17
N VAL A 373 5.65 3.95 16.08
CA VAL A 373 7.04 3.46 15.99
C VAL A 373 7.97 4.65 15.83
N VAL A 374 9.09 4.67 16.56
CA VAL A 374 10.06 5.76 16.52
C VAL A 374 11.41 5.24 16.01
N ALA A 375 11.97 5.90 15.01
CA ALA A 375 13.32 5.63 14.52
C ALA A 375 13.93 6.81 13.78
N ASP A 376 15.26 6.81 13.63
CA ASP A 376 15.94 7.68 12.68
C ASP A 376 15.90 7.07 11.27
N LEU A 377 14.79 7.31 10.57
CA LEU A 377 14.56 6.79 9.22
C LEU A 377 15.47 7.44 8.16
N LEU A 378 16.02 8.62 8.43
CA LEU A 378 16.80 9.39 7.45
C LEU A 378 18.32 9.33 7.74
N GLY A 379 18.71 8.81 8.91
CA GLY A 379 20.08 8.70 9.41
C GLY A 379 20.76 10.04 9.65
N ASP A 380 19.98 11.11 9.81
CA ASP A 380 20.45 12.47 10.02
C ASP A 380 20.39 12.88 11.51
N GLY A 381 20.09 11.93 12.40
CA GLY A 381 20.04 12.11 13.85
C GLY A 381 18.71 12.65 14.38
N GLY A 382 17.74 12.98 13.52
CA GLY A 382 16.40 13.32 13.97
C GLY A 382 15.46 12.12 13.91
N LEU A 383 14.49 12.07 14.81
CA LEU A 383 13.56 10.94 14.87
C LEU A 383 12.32 11.18 14.01
N CYS A 384 11.81 10.07 13.50
CA CYS A 384 10.52 9.98 12.81
C CYS A 384 9.59 9.11 13.63
N THR A 385 8.31 9.48 13.72
CA THR A 385 7.25 8.64 14.26
C THR A 385 6.37 8.11 13.15
N VAL A 386 6.23 6.79 13.07
CA VAL A 386 5.38 6.09 12.11
C VAL A 386 4.08 5.65 12.77
N VAL A 387 2.95 5.96 12.13
CA VAL A 387 1.62 5.61 12.61
C VAL A 387 0.79 5.02 11.47
N PRO A 388 0.48 3.72 11.53
CA PRO A 388 -0.53 3.10 10.67
C PRO A 388 -1.93 3.54 11.08
N GLU A 389 -2.72 4.09 10.16
CA GLU A 389 -4.11 4.50 10.39
C GLU A 389 -5.08 3.39 9.98
N ILE A 390 -6.19 3.25 10.72
CA ILE A 390 -7.30 2.32 10.38
C ILE A 390 -7.93 2.66 9.01
N SER A 391 -7.69 3.87 8.52
CA SER A 391 -8.11 4.32 7.19
C SER A 391 -7.29 3.71 6.04
N GLY A 392 -6.22 2.94 6.34
CA GLY A 392 -5.29 2.36 5.38
C GLY A 392 -4.10 3.25 5.02
N ASN A 393 -3.92 4.38 5.71
CA ASN A 393 -2.74 5.23 5.50
C ASN A 393 -1.61 4.81 6.44
N LEU A 394 -0.38 4.76 5.93
CA LEU A 394 0.83 4.83 6.75
C LEU A 394 1.28 6.29 6.79
N VAL A 395 1.37 6.89 7.98
CA VAL A 395 1.76 8.29 8.13
C VAL A 395 3.05 8.39 8.91
N VAL A 396 4.00 9.16 8.39
CA VAL A 396 5.28 9.42 9.05
C VAL A 396 5.36 10.89 9.42
N TYR A 397 5.64 11.14 10.70
CA TYR A 397 5.88 12.45 11.27
C TYR A 397 7.36 12.61 11.53
N ARG A 398 7.94 13.70 11.05
CA ARG A 398 9.31 14.10 11.31
C ARG A 398 9.35 15.07 12.48
N TRP A 399 10.26 14.82 13.40
CA TRP A 399 10.57 15.74 14.49
C TRP A 399 11.82 16.54 14.16
N LYS A 400 11.87 17.80 14.59
CA LYS A 400 13.05 18.66 14.43
C LYS A 400 13.93 18.47 15.66
N PRO A 401 15.09 17.80 15.55
CA PRO A 401 15.93 17.55 16.71
C PRO A 401 16.53 18.85 17.25
N VAL A 402 16.50 19.03 18.57
CA VAL A 402 17.20 20.12 19.27
C VAL A 402 18.65 19.74 19.62
N ILE A 403 18.96 18.44 19.78
CA ILE A 403 20.29 17.87 20.05
C ILE A 403 20.61 16.69 19.10
N ASP A 404 21.91 16.38 18.97
CA ASP A 404 22.39 15.18 18.28
C ASP A 404 22.18 13.93 19.16
N ASN A 405 21.71 12.83 18.57
CA ASN A 405 21.57 11.48 19.16
C ASN A 405 20.52 11.33 20.30
N PRO A 406 19.23 11.59 20.00
CA PRO A 406 18.12 11.43 20.94
C PRO A 406 17.98 10.00 21.48
N LYS A 407 17.47 9.89 22.71
CA LYS A 407 17.26 8.59 23.37
C LYS A 407 16.04 7.86 22.82
N MET A 408 16.20 6.58 22.48
CA MET A 408 15.10 5.66 22.20
C MET A 408 15.11 4.57 23.27
N LEU A 409 14.13 4.60 24.18
CA LEU A 409 14.07 3.66 25.31
C LEU A 409 13.12 2.49 25.04
N TRP A 410 12.02 2.75 24.33
CA TRP A 410 11.05 1.75 23.88
C TRP A 410 10.48 2.19 22.52
N PRO A 411 11.24 2.07 21.42
CA PRO A 411 10.91 2.67 20.13
C PRO A 411 9.75 2.01 19.39
N GLU A 412 9.45 0.74 19.68
CA GLU A 412 8.46 -0.01 18.90
C GLU A 412 7.64 -1.02 19.72
N TYR A 413 6.72 -1.71 19.05
CA TYR A 413 5.87 -2.71 19.71
C TYR A 413 6.72 -3.86 20.28
N ARG A 414 6.64 -4.05 21.61
CA ARG A 414 7.47 -5.01 22.36
C ARG A 414 8.97 -4.69 22.31
N ALA A 415 9.27 -3.40 22.39
CA ALA A 415 10.55 -2.74 22.58
C ALA A 415 11.48 -2.74 21.35
N TRP A 416 11.65 -3.86 20.65
CA TRP A 416 12.55 -3.97 19.49
C TRP A 416 12.03 -4.90 18.40
N ALA A 417 12.72 -4.93 17.25
CA ALA A 417 12.35 -5.67 16.06
C ALA A 417 12.35 -7.19 16.26
N SER A 418 13.05 -7.67 17.30
CA SER A 418 13.06 -9.05 17.80
C SER A 418 11.82 -9.42 18.63
N ARG A 419 11.08 -8.43 19.13
CA ARG A 419 9.81 -8.53 19.88
C ARG A 419 9.85 -9.36 21.17
N THR A 420 11.02 -9.46 21.81
CA THR A 420 11.24 -10.21 23.05
C THR A 420 10.49 -9.64 24.26
N ALA A 421 10.18 -8.34 24.24
CA ALA A 421 9.70 -7.56 25.38
C ALA A 421 10.53 -7.78 26.65
N SER A 422 11.85 -7.76 26.50
CA SER A 422 12.77 -7.81 27.62
C SER A 422 14.06 -7.07 27.33
N GLU A 423 14.76 -6.65 28.38
CA GLU A 423 16.11 -6.07 28.25
C GLU A 423 17.14 -7.03 27.65
N PHE A 424 16.80 -8.31 27.46
CA PHE A 424 17.73 -9.35 26.99
C PHE A 424 18.41 -8.98 25.67
N SER A 425 17.71 -8.28 24.77
CA SER A 425 18.29 -7.83 23.49
C SER A 425 19.25 -6.64 23.65
N GLN A 426 19.18 -5.87 24.74
CA GLN A 426 19.99 -4.66 24.90
C GLN A 426 21.50 -4.93 24.99
N ASN A 427 21.94 -6.16 25.30
CA ASN A 427 23.31 -6.41 25.75
C ASN A 427 24.17 -7.37 24.92
N LYS A 428 23.65 -8.02 23.87
CA LYS A 428 24.47 -8.82 22.94
C LYS A 428 23.91 -8.63 21.53
N SER A 429 24.75 -8.12 20.62
CA SER A 429 24.51 -7.82 19.19
C SER A 429 23.66 -6.62 18.77
N ASP A 430 22.83 -5.99 19.60
CA ASP A 430 22.19 -4.68 19.26
C ASP A 430 23.20 -3.51 19.19
N LYS A 431 24.48 -3.79 19.47
CA LYS A 431 25.61 -3.05 18.88
C LYS A 431 25.77 -3.39 17.39
N ASN A 432 24.73 -3.12 16.61
CA ASN A 432 24.94 -2.39 15.37
C ASN A 432 25.30 -0.93 15.75
N VAL A 433 26.33 -0.71 16.58
CA VAL A 433 27.52 -0.03 16.06
C VAL A 433 27.69 -0.48 14.62
N ILE A 434 27.04 0.26 13.73
CA ILE A 434 27.42 0.45 12.33
C ILE A 434 28.92 0.23 12.34
N ASP A 435 29.39 -0.91 11.84
CA ASP A 435 30.80 -1.01 11.55
C ASP A 435 30.99 0.00 10.42
N LYS A 436 31.29 1.25 10.78
CA LYS A 436 31.48 2.37 9.84
C LYS A 436 32.60 2.03 8.84
N LYS A 437 33.32 0.92 9.03
CA LYS A 437 34.27 0.37 8.07
C LYS A 437 33.64 -0.55 7.01
N ALA A 438 32.51 -1.21 7.26
CA ALA A 438 31.83 -2.08 6.30
C ALA A 438 30.93 -1.29 5.33
N TYR A 439 30.42 -0.13 5.75
CA TYR A 439 29.49 0.71 4.98
C TYR A 439 30.17 1.87 4.25
N ARG A 440 31.28 1.57 3.58
CA ARG A 440 31.79 2.48 2.55
C ARG A 440 31.05 2.15 1.26
N VAL A 441 30.38 3.14 0.65
CA VAL A 441 30.07 3.10 -0.79
C VAL A 441 31.29 2.53 -1.49
N ASN A 442 31.15 1.32 -2.03
CA ASN A 442 32.28 0.57 -2.54
C ASN A 442 32.84 1.37 -3.71
N GLN A 443 34.08 1.87 -3.59
CA GLN A 443 34.75 2.61 -4.69
C GLN A 443 34.72 1.81 -6.00
N LYS A 444 34.62 0.47 -5.91
CA LYS A 444 34.47 -0.44 -7.04
C LYS A 444 33.14 -0.27 -7.78
N ASP A 445 32.03 -0.08 -7.08
CA ASP A 445 30.71 0.06 -7.70
C ASP A 445 30.58 1.42 -8.40
N LEU A 446 31.07 2.47 -7.76
CA LEU A 446 31.20 3.80 -8.38
C LEU A 446 32.08 3.78 -9.64
N ALA A 447 33.24 3.11 -9.56
CA ALA A 447 34.12 2.98 -10.71
C ALA A 447 33.46 2.19 -11.86
N ASN A 448 32.58 1.23 -11.55
CA ASN A 448 31.81 0.51 -12.54
C ASN A 448 30.76 1.41 -13.19
N ASP A 449 29.95 2.14 -12.41
CA ASP A 449 28.93 3.06 -12.92
C ASP A 449 29.55 4.15 -13.81
N LEU A 450 30.67 4.74 -13.37
CA LEU A 450 31.42 5.72 -14.16
C LEU A 450 32.02 5.11 -15.44
N SER A 451 32.45 3.86 -15.40
CA SER A 451 32.94 3.14 -16.58
C SER A 451 31.83 2.89 -17.59
N GLU A 452 30.62 2.54 -17.15
CA GLU A 452 29.44 2.37 -18.00
C GLU A 452 29.00 3.70 -18.63
N ILE A 453 28.92 4.77 -17.83
CA ILE A 453 28.68 6.13 -18.32
C ILE A 453 29.70 6.50 -19.40
N LYS A 454 30.99 6.24 -19.16
CA LYS A 454 32.05 6.58 -20.11
C LYS A 454 31.92 5.81 -21.42
N LYS A 455 31.54 4.53 -21.38
CA LYS A 455 31.24 3.75 -22.59
C LYS A 455 30.11 4.38 -23.39
N ALA A 456 29.01 4.75 -22.72
CA ALA A 456 27.88 5.40 -23.38
C ALA A 456 28.26 6.79 -23.94
N GLN A 457 29.07 7.59 -23.23
CA GLN A 457 29.61 8.86 -23.73
C GLN A 457 30.47 8.67 -24.98
N ASP A 458 31.35 7.67 -24.99
CA ASP A 458 32.23 7.38 -26.14
C ASP A 458 31.45 6.83 -27.34
N GLU A 459 30.36 6.11 -27.10
CA GLU A 459 29.42 5.68 -28.13
C GLU A 459 28.66 6.87 -28.73
N LEU A 460 28.06 7.71 -27.88
CA LEU A 460 27.37 8.94 -28.29
C LEU A 460 28.29 9.87 -29.11
N LYS A 461 29.54 10.08 -28.69
CA LYS A 461 30.53 10.87 -29.45
C LYS A 461 30.77 10.35 -30.87
N LYS A 462 30.66 9.03 -31.09
CA LYS A 462 30.81 8.41 -32.42
C LYS A 462 29.54 8.53 -33.25
N LEU A 463 28.37 8.46 -32.61
CA LEU A 463 27.07 8.48 -33.27
C LEU A 463 26.63 9.88 -33.66
N ILE A 464 26.86 10.88 -32.79
CA ILE A 464 26.39 12.26 -32.96
C ILE A 464 26.72 12.87 -34.34
N PRO A 465 27.94 12.73 -34.90
CA PRO A 465 28.25 13.27 -36.22
C PRO A 465 27.46 12.67 -37.39
N SER A 466 26.86 11.50 -37.18
CA SER A 466 26.08 10.75 -38.19
C SER A 466 24.57 10.88 -37.98
N LEU A 467 24.12 11.64 -36.97
CA LEU A 467 22.70 11.82 -36.72
C LEU A 467 22.04 12.69 -37.79
N PRO A 468 20.77 12.41 -38.15
CA PRO A 468 20.02 13.24 -39.09
C PRO A 468 19.80 14.66 -38.53
N ASP A 469 19.65 14.77 -37.21
CA ASP A 469 19.71 16.02 -36.47
C ASP A 469 20.40 15.75 -35.12
N SER A 470 21.38 16.58 -34.77
CA SER A 470 22.14 16.48 -33.51
C SER A 470 21.74 17.54 -32.49
N GLU A 471 20.88 18.47 -32.88
CA GLU A 471 20.28 19.46 -31.98
C GLU A 471 19.40 18.75 -30.94
N GLY A 472 19.30 19.32 -29.73
CA GLY A 472 18.61 18.72 -28.59
C GLY A 472 19.40 17.58 -27.90
N ILE A 473 19.86 16.56 -28.63
CA ILE A 473 20.68 15.51 -28.00
C ILE A 473 22.05 16.05 -27.55
N LEU A 474 22.66 16.94 -28.33
CA LEU A 474 23.88 17.62 -27.92
C LEU A 474 23.67 18.42 -26.64
N GLU A 475 22.58 19.18 -26.55
CA GLU A 475 22.25 19.97 -25.36
C GLU A 475 22.04 19.08 -24.14
N ARG A 476 21.30 17.97 -24.30
CA ARG A 476 21.05 17.00 -23.23
C ARG A 476 22.35 16.33 -22.78
N VAL A 477 23.22 15.94 -23.71
CA VAL A 477 24.55 15.40 -23.39
C VAL A 477 25.43 16.44 -22.69
N TYR A 478 25.41 17.71 -23.10
CA TYR A 478 26.15 18.77 -22.41
C TYR A 478 25.64 18.98 -20.99
N TYR A 479 24.33 19.03 -20.80
CA TYR A 479 23.71 19.14 -19.49
C TYR A 479 24.10 17.97 -18.59
N LEU A 480 23.94 16.74 -19.06
CA LEU A 480 24.26 15.53 -18.30
C LEU A 480 25.76 15.44 -17.97
N ASN A 481 26.64 15.84 -18.89
CA ASN A 481 28.08 15.91 -18.63
C ASN A 481 28.40 16.93 -17.53
N ALA A 482 27.79 18.12 -17.56
CA ALA A 482 27.97 19.12 -16.51
C ALA A 482 27.46 18.61 -15.15
N THR A 483 26.34 17.88 -15.13
CA THR A 483 25.79 17.26 -13.93
C THR A 483 26.71 16.16 -13.40
N ILE A 484 27.27 15.30 -14.25
CA ILE A 484 28.27 14.30 -13.83
C ILE A 484 29.49 14.98 -13.21
N GLU A 485 30.05 16.03 -13.85
CA GLU A 485 31.21 16.74 -13.32
C GLU A 485 30.91 17.33 -11.93
N GLN A 486 29.71 17.86 -11.72
CA GLN A 486 29.26 18.34 -10.41
C GLN A 486 29.14 17.20 -9.39
N VAL A 487 28.49 16.09 -9.76
CA VAL A 487 28.32 14.92 -8.88
C VAL A 487 29.67 14.31 -8.51
N GLN A 488 30.59 14.16 -9.48
CA GLN A 488 31.95 13.68 -9.24
C GLN A 488 32.74 14.60 -8.31
N ASN A 489 32.72 15.91 -8.56
CA ASN A 489 33.41 16.89 -7.72
C ASN A 489 32.84 16.94 -6.29
N GLN A 490 31.52 16.81 -6.14
CA GLN A 490 30.87 16.71 -4.83
C GLN A 490 31.24 15.40 -4.13
N PHE A 491 31.31 14.29 -4.87
CA PHE A 491 31.68 12.98 -4.34
C PHE A 491 33.14 12.95 -3.86
N GLU A 492 34.08 13.53 -4.63
CA GLU A 492 35.50 13.61 -4.28
C GLU A 492 35.78 14.50 -3.06
N ASN A 493 34.92 15.48 -2.79
CA ASN A 493 35.10 16.45 -1.69
C ASN A 493 34.21 16.19 -0.46
N ILE A 494 33.40 15.13 -0.48
CA ILE A 494 32.54 14.78 0.65
C ILE A 494 33.32 14.03 1.73
N ASP A 495 33.17 14.48 2.98
CA ASP A 495 33.76 13.82 4.15
C ASP A 495 33.18 12.40 4.30
N ASP A 496 34.04 11.44 4.65
CA ASP A 496 33.69 10.03 4.91
C ASP A 496 32.64 9.88 6.04
N GLN A 497 32.35 10.95 6.78
CA GLN A 497 31.37 10.99 7.87
C GLN A 497 29.94 11.38 7.45
N THR A 498 29.65 11.64 6.16
CA THR A 498 28.27 12.00 5.70
C THR A 498 27.73 11.01 4.65
N PRO A 499 27.30 9.79 5.05
CA PRO A 499 26.90 8.73 4.11
C PRO A 499 25.66 9.07 3.27
N ILE A 500 24.73 9.89 3.79
CA ILE A 500 23.48 10.29 3.11
C ILE A 500 23.79 10.96 1.78
N LYS A 501 24.68 11.95 1.79
CA LYS A 501 25.07 12.67 0.58
C LYS A 501 25.82 11.78 -0.40
N LYS A 502 26.57 10.76 0.05
CA LYS A 502 27.20 9.80 -0.87
C LYS A 502 26.19 8.90 -1.55
N ARG A 503 25.11 8.51 -0.87
CA ARG A 503 24.00 7.74 -1.47
C ARG A 503 23.18 8.58 -2.42
N GLU A 504 22.78 9.80 -2.03
CA GLU A 504 22.11 10.74 -2.95
C GLU A 504 22.93 10.96 -4.22
N LEU A 505 24.25 11.14 -4.09
CA LEU A 505 25.15 11.26 -5.24
C LEU A 505 25.27 9.97 -6.06
N ARG A 506 25.16 8.80 -5.44
CA ARG A 506 25.13 7.51 -6.14
C ARG A 506 23.81 7.33 -6.89
N ASP A 507 22.68 7.60 -6.25
CA ASP A 507 21.35 7.49 -6.87
C ASP A 507 21.27 8.43 -8.08
N ASN A 508 21.72 9.68 -7.91
CA ASN A 508 21.89 10.63 -9.01
C ASN A 508 22.80 10.06 -10.11
N LEU A 509 23.89 9.37 -9.76
CA LEU A 509 24.78 8.76 -10.75
C LEU A 509 24.13 7.58 -11.48
N VAL A 510 23.32 6.76 -10.79
CA VAL A 510 22.58 5.65 -11.39
C VAL A 510 21.51 6.16 -12.35
N GLU A 511 20.82 7.24 -11.99
CA GLU A 511 19.88 7.93 -12.89
C GLU A 511 20.61 8.49 -14.11
N LEU A 512 21.73 9.19 -13.92
CA LEU A 512 22.55 9.70 -15.02
C LEU A 512 23.04 8.57 -15.93
N LYS A 513 23.49 7.45 -15.35
CA LYS A 513 23.91 6.26 -16.09
C LYS A 513 22.80 5.72 -16.98
N THR A 514 21.61 5.52 -16.39
CA THR A 514 20.42 5.03 -17.10
C THR A 514 20.11 5.96 -18.28
N GLU A 515 20.17 7.26 -18.05
CA GLU A 515 19.90 8.27 -19.06
C GLU A 515 20.94 8.28 -20.20
N PHE A 516 22.24 8.17 -19.89
CA PHE A 516 23.28 8.06 -20.92
C PHE A 516 23.11 6.81 -21.79
N ILE A 517 22.78 5.67 -21.18
CA ILE A 517 22.53 4.42 -21.91
C ILE A 517 21.29 4.56 -22.80
N ARG A 518 20.20 5.16 -22.28
CA ARG A 518 18.98 5.46 -23.03
C ARG A 518 19.28 6.35 -24.23
N LEU A 519 19.99 7.46 -24.04
CA LEU A 519 20.38 8.35 -25.14
C LEU A 519 21.26 7.66 -26.17
N SER A 520 22.21 6.81 -25.75
CA SER A 520 23.07 6.07 -26.67
C SER A 520 22.26 5.14 -27.57
N LYS A 521 21.31 4.39 -27.00
CA LYS A 521 20.39 3.53 -27.75
C LYS A 521 19.50 4.31 -28.72
N LEU A 522 18.94 5.44 -28.28
CA LEU A 522 18.12 6.30 -29.13
C LEU A 522 18.92 6.90 -30.28
N ALA A 523 20.13 7.40 -30.00
CA ALA A 523 21.03 7.91 -31.04
C ALA A 523 21.39 6.84 -32.05
N LYS A 524 21.63 5.60 -31.60
CA LYS A 524 21.92 4.48 -32.48
C LYS A 524 20.75 4.18 -33.41
N GLN A 525 19.53 4.12 -32.88
CA GLN A 525 18.32 3.94 -33.70
C GLN A 525 18.18 5.08 -34.72
N ALA A 526 18.36 6.33 -34.31
CA ALA A 526 18.26 7.49 -35.20
C ALA A 526 19.29 7.45 -36.34
N VAL A 527 20.53 6.99 -36.08
CA VAL A 527 21.56 6.78 -37.13
C VAL A 527 21.18 5.64 -38.08
N GLU A 528 20.63 4.54 -37.56
CA GLU A 528 20.23 3.38 -38.37
C GLU A 528 19.09 3.73 -39.33
N GLU A 529 18.14 4.55 -38.90
CA GLU A 529 17.02 5.01 -39.71
C GLU A 529 17.41 6.12 -40.69
N GLY A 530 18.31 7.03 -40.27
CA GLY A 530 18.82 8.12 -41.11
C GLY A 530 17.84 9.27 -41.37
N GLU A 531 16.67 9.26 -40.73
CA GLU A 531 15.61 10.26 -40.87
C GLU A 531 15.25 10.88 -39.51
N VAL A 532 14.81 12.15 -39.52
CA VAL A 532 14.44 12.87 -38.28
C VAL A 532 13.11 12.42 -37.67
N VAL A 533 12.24 11.77 -38.45
CA VAL A 533 10.97 11.22 -37.97
C VAL A 533 10.84 9.81 -38.50
N THR A 534 10.49 8.87 -37.63
CA THR A 534 10.25 7.48 -38.00
C THR A 534 8.95 6.96 -37.45
N VAL A 535 8.45 5.91 -38.10
CA VAL A 535 7.20 5.25 -37.74
C VAL A 535 7.40 3.75 -37.67
N TYR A 536 6.81 3.13 -36.65
CA TYR A 536 6.80 1.69 -36.45
C TYR A 536 5.38 1.22 -36.25
N ALA A 537 5.08 0.01 -36.74
CA ALA A 537 3.82 -0.63 -36.41
C ALA A 537 3.77 -0.89 -34.90
N ALA A 538 2.60 -0.73 -34.29
CA ALA A 538 2.40 -1.01 -32.88
C ALA A 538 1.25 -1.99 -32.69
N ASN A 539 1.33 -2.78 -31.62
CA ASN A 539 0.20 -3.57 -31.18
C ASN A 539 -0.75 -2.64 -30.42
N PRO A 540 -1.98 -2.37 -30.90
CA PRO A 540 -2.93 -1.53 -30.18
C PRO A 540 -3.27 -2.11 -28.80
N TRP A 541 -3.12 -3.43 -28.60
CA TRP A 541 -3.43 -4.07 -27.33
C TRP A 541 -2.29 -4.06 -26.31
N ALA A 542 -1.14 -3.45 -26.65
CA ALA A 542 -0.01 -3.29 -25.75
C ALA A 542 0.09 -1.82 -25.28
N PRO A 543 0.39 -1.55 -24.00
CA PRO A 543 0.63 -0.20 -23.52
C PRO A 543 1.77 0.47 -24.28
N PHE A 544 1.59 1.75 -24.62
CA PHE A 544 2.64 2.53 -25.28
C PHE A 544 3.69 2.99 -24.25
N GLY A 545 4.92 2.48 -24.36
CA GLY A 545 6.03 2.80 -23.46
C GLY A 545 6.84 4.04 -23.84
N GLY A 546 6.36 4.89 -24.76
CA GLY A 546 7.14 6.03 -25.24
C GLY A 546 8.42 5.57 -25.96
N VAL A 547 9.56 6.18 -25.64
CA VAL A 547 10.85 5.80 -26.22
C VAL A 547 11.40 4.47 -25.71
N ASP A 548 10.83 3.89 -24.64
CA ASP A 548 11.26 2.59 -24.14
C ASP A 548 10.99 1.47 -25.17
N GLU A 549 10.00 1.68 -26.07
CA GLU A 549 9.79 0.82 -27.24
C GLU A 549 11.08 0.65 -28.07
N ILE A 550 11.85 1.73 -28.28
CA ILE A 550 13.13 1.67 -29.00
C ILE A 550 14.19 0.98 -28.14
N ILE A 551 14.24 1.29 -26.84
CA ILE A 551 15.25 0.77 -25.91
C ILE A 551 15.17 -0.76 -25.79
N GLU A 552 13.95 -1.30 -25.89
CA GLU A 552 13.61 -2.72 -25.84
C GLU A 552 13.63 -3.39 -27.23
N GLY A 553 13.80 -2.62 -28.31
CA GLY A 553 13.84 -3.13 -29.68
C GLY A 553 12.47 -3.50 -30.26
N ARG A 554 11.39 -2.92 -29.74
CA ARG A 554 10.01 -3.04 -30.25
C ARG A 554 9.77 -2.08 -31.43
N THR A 555 10.57 -2.23 -32.48
CA THR A 555 10.58 -1.36 -33.67
C THR A 555 10.24 -2.12 -34.96
N PRO A 556 9.07 -2.77 -35.05
CA PRO A 556 8.69 -3.50 -36.26
C PRO A 556 8.41 -2.52 -37.42
N LYS A 557 8.61 -2.99 -38.66
CA LYS A 557 8.35 -2.20 -39.87
C LYS A 557 6.93 -1.62 -39.87
N PRO A 558 6.70 -0.44 -40.46
CA PRO A 558 5.43 0.29 -40.40
C PRO A 558 4.30 -0.29 -41.29
N ASN A 559 4.35 -1.59 -41.59
CA ASN A 559 3.31 -2.25 -42.36
C ASN A 559 2.32 -2.90 -41.40
N ILE A 560 1.12 -2.35 -41.31
CA ILE A 560 0.06 -2.84 -40.45
C ILE A 560 -0.88 -3.72 -41.25
N THR A 561 -1.25 -4.87 -40.68
CA THR A 561 -2.32 -5.71 -41.22
C THR A 561 -3.41 -5.88 -40.16
N VAL A 562 -4.63 -5.52 -40.53
CA VAL A 562 -5.84 -5.74 -39.73
C VAL A 562 -6.71 -6.75 -40.46
N GLU A 563 -7.22 -7.73 -39.73
CA GLU A 563 -8.26 -8.64 -40.23
C GLU A 563 -9.57 -8.34 -39.52
N ALA A 564 -10.67 -8.25 -40.27
CA ALA A 564 -11.98 -7.89 -39.73
C ALA A 564 -13.12 -8.55 -40.50
N PHE A 565 -14.29 -8.64 -39.88
CA PHE A 565 -15.55 -8.96 -40.54
C PHE A 565 -16.22 -7.69 -41.08
N GLN A 566 -17.10 -7.83 -42.08
CA GLN A 566 -17.87 -6.70 -42.58
C GLN A 566 -18.86 -6.21 -41.50
N GLY A 567 -18.78 -4.93 -41.13
CA GLY A 567 -19.63 -4.30 -40.11
C GLY A 567 -19.04 -4.27 -38.71
N GLU A 568 -17.75 -4.58 -38.57
CA GLU A 568 -16.97 -4.57 -37.34
C GLU A 568 -16.23 -3.24 -37.14
N PHE A 569 -15.87 -2.94 -35.89
CA PHE A 569 -14.87 -1.93 -35.56
C PHE A 569 -13.58 -2.64 -35.19
N GLU A 570 -12.48 -2.26 -35.82
CA GLU A 570 -11.15 -2.80 -35.52
C GLU A 570 -10.15 -1.69 -35.22
N SER A 571 -9.01 -2.04 -34.63
CA SER A 571 -7.98 -1.08 -34.23
C SER A 571 -6.61 -1.39 -34.83
N ALA A 572 -5.86 -0.32 -35.09
CA ALA A 572 -4.46 -0.34 -35.50
C ALA A 572 -3.70 0.76 -34.75
N ALA A 573 -2.38 0.62 -34.61
CA ALA A 573 -1.56 1.63 -33.97
C ALA A 573 -0.22 1.83 -34.69
N LEU A 574 0.27 3.07 -34.68
CA LEU A 574 1.61 3.47 -35.13
C LEU A 574 2.33 4.20 -34.00
N ASN A 575 3.54 3.78 -33.68
CA ASN A 575 4.44 4.57 -32.83
C ASN A 575 5.26 5.50 -33.73
N ILE A 576 5.25 6.79 -33.41
CA ILE A 576 5.87 7.86 -34.17
C ILE A 576 6.95 8.48 -33.28
N PHE A 577 8.18 8.49 -33.76
CA PHE A 577 9.34 9.00 -33.02
C PHE A 577 9.95 10.19 -33.74
N ASN A 578 10.35 11.19 -32.95
CA ASN A 578 11.00 12.40 -33.44
C ASN A 578 12.44 12.45 -32.90
N PHE A 579 13.42 12.31 -33.78
CA PHE A 579 14.85 12.38 -33.48
C PHE A 579 15.47 13.75 -33.77
N SER A 580 14.65 14.81 -33.80
CA SER A 580 15.14 16.19 -33.97
C SER A 580 15.13 16.98 -32.66
N GLY A 581 15.90 18.07 -32.63
CA GLY A 581 16.02 18.95 -31.46
C GLY A 581 14.77 19.75 -31.14
N ASN A 582 13.78 19.77 -32.04
CA ASN A 582 12.56 20.54 -31.90
C ASN A 582 11.33 19.63 -31.91
N ALA A 583 10.30 19.98 -31.14
CA ALA A 583 9.00 19.33 -31.25
C ALA A 583 8.44 19.53 -32.66
N ARG A 584 7.84 18.48 -33.23
CA ARG A 584 7.28 18.51 -34.59
C ARG A 584 5.79 18.34 -34.55
N THR A 585 5.08 19.21 -35.28
CA THR A 585 3.63 19.06 -35.47
C THR A 585 3.39 18.25 -36.73
N MET A 586 2.98 17.00 -36.56
CA MET A 586 2.71 16.05 -37.63
C MET A 586 1.24 16.14 -38.05
N ARG A 587 0.98 16.31 -39.34
CA ARG A 587 -0.33 16.06 -39.93
C ARG A 587 -0.40 14.62 -40.42
N VAL A 588 -1.44 13.92 -39.99
CA VAL A 588 -1.76 12.58 -40.48
C VAL A 588 -2.74 12.69 -41.64
N GLU A 589 -2.31 12.27 -42.82
CA GLU A 589 -3.12 12.20 -44.03
C GLU A 589 -3.35 10.74 -44.41
N ILE A 590 -4.61 10.38 -44.65
CA ILE A 590 -5.00 9.07 -45.15
C ILE A 590 -5.21 9.20 -46.66
N ASP A 591 -4.40 8.50 -47.45
CA ASP A 591 -4.49 8.54 -48.90
C ASP A 591 -5.72 7.80 -49.43
N LYS A 592 -5.86 7.75 -50.76
CA LYS A 592 -6.96 7.02 -51.41
C LYS A 592 -6.89 5.54 -51.09
N LEU A 593 -8.01 5.03 -50.59
CA LEU A 593 -8.25 3.61 -50.42
C LEU A 593 -8.20 2.90 -51.78
N SER A 594 -7.62 1.70 -51.81
CA SER A 594 -7.62 0.81 -52.97
C SER A 594 -8.15 -0.56 -52.56
N GLY A 595 -8.93 -1.22 -53.42
CA GLY A 595 -9.55 -2.49 -53.05
C GLY A 595 -10.41 -3.14 -54.14
N PRO A 596 -11.23 -4.13 -53.77
CA PRO A 596 -11.96 -5.00 -54.70
C PRO A 596 -13.12 -4.32 -55.44
N THR A 597 -13.67 -3.24 -54.87
CA THR A 597 -14.79 -2.45 -55.42
C THR A 597 -14.41 -0.97 -55.53
N ASP A 598 -15.28 -0.15 -56.11
CA ASP A 598 -15.00 1.28 -56.34
C ASP A 598 -14.83 2.07 -55.03
N ALA A 599 -13.57 2.18 -54.62
CA ALA A 599 -13.14 2.90 -53.43
C ALA A 599 -13.48 4.40 -53.46
N ALA A 600 -13.77 4.99 -54.64
CA ALA A 600 -14.09 6.42 -54.76
C ALA A 600 -15.42 6.82 -54.11
N SER A 601 -16.28 5.83 -53.81
CA SER A 601 -17.58 6.04 -53.17
C SER A 601 -17.56 5.98 -51.64
N ILE A 602 -16.44 5.62 -51.04
CA ILE A 602 -16.30 5.40 -49.59
C ILE A 602 -15.69 6.65 -48.95
N SER A 603 -16.36 7.20 -47.94
CA SER A 603 -15.84 8.34 -47.18
C SER A 603 -14.75 7.88 -46.21
N ILE A 604 -13.55 8.44 -46.34
CA ILE A 604 -12.40 8.15 -45.45
C ILE A 604 -12.71 8.58 -44.00
N ASP A 605 -13.37 9.72 -43.81
CA ASP A 605 -13.73 10.25 -42.48
C ASP A 605 -14.79 9.39 -41.77
N GLU A 606 -15.56 8.59 -42.51
CA GLU A 606 -16.52 7.64 -41.92
C GLU A 606 -15.89 6.26 -41.67
N LEU A 607 -14.73 5.98 -42.29
CA LEU A 607 -14.01 4.72 -42.20
C LEU A 607 -12.96 4.74 -41.09
N PHE A 608 -12.27 5.88 -40.90
CA PHE A 608 -11.19 6.00 -39.93
C PHE A 608 -11.45 7.08 -38.89
N THR A 609 -11.24 6.74 -37.63
CA THR A 609 -11.11 7.71 -36.54
C THR A 609 -9.69 7.64 -36.02
N LEU A 610 -9.03 8.79 -35.97
CA LEU A 610 -7.64 8.92 -35.53
C LEU A 610 -7.64 9.46 -34.10
N CYS A 611 -6.95 8.77 -33.19
CA CYS A 611 -6.81 9.19 -31.80
C CYS A 611 -5.33 9.29 -31.41
N GLU A 612 -5.03 10.18 -30.48
CA GLU A 612 -3.73 10.19 -29.79
C GLU A 612 -3.84 9.31 -28.55
N THR A 613 -2.90 8.38 -28.37
CA THR A 613 -2.76 7.67 -27.10
C THR A 613 -2.10 8.62 -26.10
N ILE A 614 -2.81 8.95 -25.03
CA ILE A 614 -2.33 9.81 -23.94
C ILE A 614 -2.37 9.07 -22.61
N ASP A 615 -1.48 9.46 -21.70
CA ASP A 615 -1.55 8.98 -20.33
C ASP A 615 -2.76 9.57 -19.61
N VAL A 616 -3.66 8.71 -19.16
CA VAL A 616 -4.81 9.07 -18.34
C VAL A 616 -4.65 8.49 -16.94
N PRO A 617 -5.05 9.23 -15.88
CA PRO A 617 -5.01 8.71 -14.53
C PRO A 617 -6.03 7.58 -14.39
N THR A 618 -5.61 6.44 -13.84
CA THR A 618 -6.54 5.37 -13.48
C THR A 618 -7.21 5.67 -12.12
N GLN A 619 -8.11 4.78 -11.70
CA GLN A 619 -8.72 4.84 -10.37
C GLN A 619 -7.68 4.74 -9.23
N ASP A 620 -6.52 4.13 -9.50
CA ASP A 620 -5.43 3.92 -8.55
C ASP A 620 -4.37 5.05 -8.60
N ALA A 621 -4.64 6.12 -9.37
CA ALA A 621 -3.81 7.32 -9.51
C ALA A 621 -2.43 7.11 -10.16
N ASP A 622 -2.18 5.95 -10.75
CA ASP A 622 -1.15 5.72 -11.76
C ASP A 622 -1.63 6.20 -13.14
N LEU A 623 -0.71 6.20 -14.11
CA LEU A 623 -0.99 6.60 -15.48
C LEU A 623 -1.09 5.35 -16.36
N SER A 624 -2.15 5.28 -17.16
CA SER A 624 -2.29 4.27 -18.21
C SER A 624 -2.44 4.95 -19.56
N ALA A 625 -1.77 4.41 -20.57
CA ALA A 625 -1.93 4.82 -21.95
C ALA A 625 -3.36 4.51 -22.42
N ASP A 626 -4.09 5.52 -22.89
CA ASP A 626 -5.46 5.38 -23.39
C ASP A 626 -5.70 6.23 -24.65
N ALA A 627 -6.45 5.69 -25.61
CA ALA A 627 -6.70 6.27 -26.92
C ALA A 627 -8.00 7.09 -26.97
N LEU A 628 -8.30 7.84 -25.91
CA LEU A 628 -9.56 8.59 -25.77
C LEU A 628 -9.70 9.83 -26.68
N PRO A 629 -8.68 10.71 -26.83
CA PRO A 629 -8.87 11.92 -27.60
C PRO A 629 -8.73 11.65 -29.10
N GLU A 630 -9.81 11.89 -29.84
CA GLU A 630 -9.72 12.07 -31.30
C GLU A 630 -8.75 13.22 -31.61
N LEU A 631 -7.99 13.07 -32.70
CA LEU A 631 -7.22 14.17 -33.23
C LEU A 631 -8.15 15.34 -33.59
N ASN A 632 -7.65 16.56 -33.50
CA ASN A 632 -8.42 17.74 -33.91
C ASN A 632 -8.77 17.68 -35.41
N GLY A 633 -9.67 18.56 -35.88
CA GLY A 633 -10.10 18.59 -37.29
C GLY A 633 -9.01 18.86 -38.33
N GLY A 634 -7.75 19.07 -37.92
CA GLY A 634 -6.58 19.10 -38.80
C GLY A 634 -5.74 17.82 -38.80
N ASN A 635 -6.18 16.76 -38.09
CA ASN A 635 -5.47 15.50 -37.86
C ASN A 635 -4.03 15.72 -37.40
N LEU A 636 -3.84 16.62 -36.43
CA LEU A 636 -2.53 17.04 -35.95
C LEU A 636 -2.13 16.28 -34.68
N LEU A 637 -0.87 15.84 -34.64
CA LEU A 637 -0.20 15.21 -33.51
C LEU A 637 1.11 15.94 -33.23
N ILE A 638 1.38 16.31 -31.98
CA ILE A 638 2.64 16.97 -31.60
C ILE A 638 3.57 15.90 -31.04
N VAL A 639 4.66 15.60 -31.75
CA VAL A 639 5.69 14.65 -31.31
C VAL A 639 6.85 15.46 -30.72
N PRO A 640 7.09 15.41 -29.39
CA PRO A 640 8.14 16.21 -28.76
C PRO A 640 9.53 15.81 -29.26
N ALA A 641 10.49 16.72 -29.08
CA ALA A 641 11.89 16.46 -29.44
C ALA A 641 12.42 15.22 -28.68
N TRP A 642 13.07 14.31 -29.40
CA TRP A 642 13.66 13.08 -28.84
C TRP A 642 12.69 12.18 -28.06
N GLU A 643 11.40 12.22 -28.41
CA GLU A 643 10.32 11.47 -27.76
C GLU A 643 9.41 10.78 -28.78
N GLY A 644 8.48 9.97 -28.27
CA GLY A 644 7.48 9.25 -29.05
C GLY A 644 6.04 9.69 -28.79
N ARG A 645 5.17 9.44 -29.78
CA ARG A 645 3.70 9.42 -29.63
C ARG A 645 3.13 8.19 -30.31
N GLN A 646 2.01 7.69 -29.83
CA GLN A 646 1.27 6.65 -30.52
C GLN A 646 0.00 7.24 -31.15
N LEU A 647 -0.14 6.97 -32.44
CA LEU A 647 -1.36 7.21 -33.20
C LEU A 647 -2.19 5.93 -33.17
N TRP A 648 -3.36 6.02 -32.55
CA TRP A 648 -4.38 4.98 -32.61
C TRP A 648 -5.34 5.22 -33.77
N ILE A 649 -5.71 4.15 -34.47
CA ILE A 649 -6.55 4.19 -35.67
C ILE A 649 -7.71 3.23 -35.45
N ILE A 650 -8.92 3.77 -35.32
CA ILE A 650 -10.16 3.00 -35.28
C ILE A 650 -10.69 2.87 -36.70
N ILE A 651 -11.08 1.65 -37.10
CA ILE A 651 -11.47 1.28 -38.46
C ILE A 651 -12.90 0.76 -38.45
N ASN A 652 -13.81 1.46 -39.10
CA ASN A 652 -15.22 1.07 -39.24
C ASN A 652 -15.48 0.35 -40.57
N THR A 653 -15.53 -0.97 -40.55
CA THR A 653 -15.55 -1.78 -41.79
C THR A 653 -16.93 -1.88 -42.45
N LYS A 654 -17.94 -1.18 -41.94
CA LYS A 654 -19.33 -1.28 -42.40
C LYS A 654 -19.52 -1.02 -43.90
N GLN A 655 -18.71 -0.13 -44.48
CA GLN A 655 -18.77 0.22 -45.90
C GLN A 655 -17.85 -0.64 -46.78
N LEU A 656 -16.97 -1.44 -46.18
CA LEU A 656 -16.01 -2.25 -46.91
C LEU A 656 -16.64 -3.58 -47.35
N THR A 657 -16.48 -3.94 -48.61
CA THR A 657 -16.84 -5.27 -49.13
C THR A 657 -15.75 -6.30 -48.81
N PRO A 658 -16.07 -7.61 -48.77
CA PRO A 658 -15.07 -8.66 -48.59
C PRO A 658 -13.90 -8.56 -49.58
N GLY A 659 -12.70 -8.85 -49.08
CA GLY A 659 -11.43 -8.77 -49.82
C GLY A 659 -10.39 -7.90 -49.12
N THR A 660 -9.28 -7.65 -49.82
CA THR A 660 -8.15 -6.88 -49.29
C THR A 660 -8.22 -5.43 -49.73
N TRP A 661 -8.21 -4.54 -48.75
CA TRP A 661 -8.13 -3.10 -48.95
C TRP A 661 -6.77 -2.60 -48.50
N ASN A 662 -6.18 -1.66 -49.23
CA ASN A 662 -4.91 -1.05 -48.87
C ASN A 662 -5.07 0.45 -48.84
N VAL A 663 -4.48 1.06 -47.82
CA VAL A 663 -4.39 2.52 -47.68
C VAL A 663 -3.00 2.91 -47.21
N LYS A 664 -2.53 4.04 -47.73
CA LYS A 664 -1.28 4.63 -47.31
C LYS A 664 -1.56 5.74 -46.31
N LEU A 665 -0.82 5.73 -45.22
CA LEU A 665 -0.83 6.75 -44.18
C LEU A 665 0.42 7.62 -44.40
N SER A 666 0.21 8.91 -44.65
CA SER A 666 1.27 9.89 -44.85
C SER A 666 1.32 10.83 -43.65
N LEU A 667 2.44 10.84 -42.93
CA LEU A 667 2.68 11.74 -41.80
C LEU A 667 3.64 12.82 -42.25
N LYS A 668 3.17 14.06 -42.34
CA LYS A 668 3.96 15.20 -42.81
C LYS A 668 4.07 16.26 -41.72
N SER A 669 5.29 16.67 -41.41
CA SER A 669 5.53 17.72 -40.45
C SER A 669 5.20 19.10 -41.06
N LEU A 670 4.72 20.05 -40.24
CA LEU A 670 4.26 21.38 -40.71
C LEU A 670 5.37 22.45 -40.76
N GLU A 671 6.60 22.09 -40.40
CA GLU A 671 7.76 22.98 -40.42
C GLU A 671 8.23 23.30 -41.85
N VAL A 672 9.13 24.29 -41.97
CA VAL A 672 9.61 24.78 -43.28
C VAL A 672 10.29 23.68 -44.10
N GLU A 673 11.05 22.81 -43.42
CA GLU A 673 11.61 21.58 -43.99
C GLU A 673 10.79 20.40 -43.46
N PRO A 674 9.78 19.94 -44.23
CA PRO A 674 8.84 18.93 -43.76
C PRO A 674 9.53 17.58 -43.68
N ALA A 675 9.49 16.97 -42.49
CA ALA A 675 9.77 15.55 -42.34
C ALA A 675 8.57 14.74 -42.85
N VAL A 676 8.84 13.67 -43.58
CA VAL A 676 7.80 12.79 -44.11
C VAL A 676 8.07 11.37 -43.66
N ALA A 677 7.06 10.75 -43.06
CA ALA A 677 7.07 9.34 -42.73
C ALA A 677 5.81 8.67 -43.30
N GLU A 678 5.93 7.41 -43.68
CA GLU A 678 4.85 6.70 -44.38
C GLU A 678 4.65 5.31 -43.76
N ALA A 679 3.39 4.88 -43.72
CA ALA A 679 3.00 3.56 -43.28
C ALA A 679 1.95 2.98 -44.24
N GLU A 680 1.94 1.66 -44.38
CA GLU A 680 0.93 0.94 -45.18
C GLU A 680 -0.01 0.19 -44.24
N LEU A 681 -1.31 0.42 -44.40
CA LEU A 681 -2.35 -0.32 -43.69
C LEU A 681 -3.12 -1.21 -44.67
N THR A 682 -3.01 -2.51 -44.44
CA THR A 682 -3.77 -3.55 -45.14
C THR A 682 -4.95 -3.98 -44.28
N ILE A 683 -6.17 -3.86 -44.81
CA ILE A 683 -7.40 -4.30 -44.14
C ILE A 683 -7.98 -5.48 -44.91
N LYS A 684 -8.00 -6.65 -44.29
CA LYS A 684 -8.56 -7.87 -44.86
C LYS A 684 -9.96 -8.09 -44.32
N ILE A 685 -10.96 -7.93 -45.17
CA ILE A 685 -12.37 -8.16 -44.84
C ILE A 685 -12.77 -9.58 -45.22
N TRP A 686 -13.16 -10.36 -44.23
CA TRP A 686 -13.64 -11.72 -44.42
C TRP A 686 -15.06 -11.73 -45.01
N ASP A 687 -15.35 -12.74 -45.85
CA ASP A 687 -16.66 -12.93 -46.50
C ASP A 687 -17.70 -13.54 -45.55
N VAL A 688 -17.83 -12.95 -44.37
CA VAL A 688 -18.80 -13.28 -43.34
C VAL A 688 -19.24 -11.96 -42.70
N PRO A 689 -20.41 -11.41 -43.06
CA PRO A 689 -20.88 -10.17 -42.44
C PRO A 689 -21.29 -10.43 -41.00
N LEU A 690 -21.03 -9.47 -40.11
CA LEU A 690 -21.60 -9.50 -38.77
C LEU A 690 -23.14 -9.51 -38.85
N PRO A 691 -23.82 -10.28 -37.98
CA PRO A 691 -25.26 -10.41 -38.06
C PRO A 691 -25.95 -9.08 -37.70
N LYS A 692 -26.98 -8.69 -38.46
CA LYS A 692 -27.80 -7.50 -38.17
C LYS A 692 -28.41 -7.49 -36.77
N LYS A 693 -28.54 -8.67 -36.15
CA LYS A 693 -28.91 -8.86 -34.76
C LYS A 693 -27.86 -9.72 -34.09
N GLN A 694 -27.19 -9.19 -33.08
CA GLN A 694 -26.15 -9.91 -32.34
C GLN A 694 -26.75 -11.14 -31.65
N ALA A 695 -26.16 -12.31 -31.90
CA ALA A 695 -26.58 -13.56 -31.27
C ALA A 695 -26.12 -13.63 -29.81
N LEU A 696 -25.05 -12.91 -29.47
CA LEU A 696 -24.47 -12.82 -28.15
C LEU A 696 -24.94 -11.55 -27.43
N SER A 697 -25.01 -11.65 -26.12
CA SER A 697 -25.25 -10.52 -25.23
C SER A 697 -23.90 -9.95 -24.79
N LEU A 698 -23.58 -8.74 -25.20
CA LEU A 698 -22.32 -8.05 -24.86
C LEU A 698 -22.58 -7.05 -23.74
N CYS A 699 -21.97 -7.31 -22.59
CA CYS A 699 -22.05 -6.48 -21.39
C CYS A 699 -20.83 -5.55 -21.32
N HIS A 700 -21.06 -4.26 -21.07
CA HIS A 700 -20.00 -3.28 -20.90
C HIS A 700 -20.24 -2.45 -19.63
N TRP A 701 -19.19 -2.25 -18.85
CA TRP A 701 -19.25 -1.59 -17.53
C TRP A 701 -19.02 -0.08 -17.58
N GLY A 702 -18.60 0.45 -18.73
CA GLY A 702 -18.41 1.88 -18.95
C GLY A 702 -19.68 2.71 -18.76
N GLY A 703 -19.50 3.94 -18.28
CA GLY A 703 -20.60 4.88 -18.08
C GLY A 703 -21.32 5.24 -19.38
N THR A 704 -22.65 5.32 -19.35
CA THR A 704 -23.45 5.73 -20.52
C THR A 704 -23.77 7.23 -20.55
N ASP A 705 -23.31 7.99 -19.55
CA ASP A 705 -23.55 9.44 -19.43
C ASP A 705 -22.33 10.29 -19.78
N HIS A 706 -21.13 9.75 -19.57
CA HIS A 706 -19.86 10.47 -19.71
C HIS A 706 -18.79 9.53 -20.30
N PRO A 707 -18.03 9.99 -21.31
CA PRO A 707 -18.17 11.27 -22.02
C PRO A 707 -19.48 11.37 -22.85
N LYS A 708 -19.78 12.57 -23.33
CA LYS A 708 -20.96 12.79 -24.19
C LYS A 708 -20.82 11.95 -25.46
N GLY A 709 -21.79 11.08 -25.73
CA GLY A 709 -21.73 10.15 -26.87
C GLY A 709 -21.42 8.70 -26.49
N ALA A 710 -20.97 8.44 -25.25
CA ALA A 710 -20.59 7.10 -24.79
C ALA A 710 -21.66 6.02 -25.03
N LEU A 711 -22.95 6.33 -24.84
CA LEU A 711 -24.02 5.38 -25.15
C LEU A 711 -24.07 5.02 -26.65
N ALA A 712 -23.96 6.02 -27.53
CA ALA A 712 -24.00 5.79 -28.98
C ALA A 712 -22.79 4.99 -29.44
N ASP A 713 -21.62 5.27 -28.86
CA ASP A 713 -20.38 4.55 -29.10
C ASP A 713 -20.45 3.08 -28.64
N GLN A 714 -20.91 2.83 -27.40
CA GLN A 714 -21.12 1.48 -26.89
C GLN A 714 -22.09 0.66 -27.78
N ILE A 715 -23.16 1.29 -28.27
CA ILE A 715 -24.12 0.65 -29.19
C ILE A 715 -23.48 0.36 -30.54
N ALA A 716 -22.65 1.27 -31.06
CA ALA A 716 -21.91 1.07 -32.30
C ALA A 716 -20.96 -0.14 -32.22
N HIS A 717 -20.37 -0.36 -31.03
CA HIS A 717 -19.53 -1.51 -30.71
C HIS A 717 -20.30 -2.77 -30.22
N GLY A 718 -21.62 -2.81 -30.41
CA GLY A 718 -22.43 -4.01 -30.18
C GLY A 718 -22.86 -4.24 -28.72
N THR A 719 -22.64 -3.28 -27.81
CA THR A 719 -23.11 -3.39 -26.42
C THR A 719 -24.62 -3.43 -26.39
N ASN A 720 -25.17 -4.48 -25.77
CA ASN A 720 -26.62 -4.70 -25.64
C ASN A 720 -27.02 -5.20 -24.25
N VAL A 721 -26.10 -5.20 -23.28
CA VAL A 721 -26.36 -5.44 -21.86
C VAL A 721 -25.72 -4.33 -21.04
N PHE A 722 -26.51 -3.72 -20.16
CA PHE A 722 -26.11 -2.54 -19.38
C PHE A 722 -26.22 -2.83 -17.87
N PRO A 723 -25.10 -3.02 -17.15
CA PRO A 723 -25.07 -3.30 -15.72
C PRO A 723 -25.25 -2.02 -14.90
N ARG A 724 -26.44 -1.41 -14.96
CA ARG A 724 -26.67 -0.08 -14.38
C ARG A 724 -28.03 0.05 -13.74
N THR A 725 -28.13 0.92 -12.73
CA THR A 725 -29.39 1.12 -12.00
C THR A 725 -29.58 2.55 -11.59
N VAL A 726 -30.73 3.10 -11.97
CA VAL A 726 -31.32 4.29 -11.36
C VAL A 726 -32.61 3.82 -10.71
N PRO A 727 -32.64 3.49 -9.41
CA PRO A 727 -33.81 2.90 -8.79
C PRO A 727 -34.90 3.97 -8.57
N PRO A 728 -36.19 3.60 -8.58
CA PRO A 728 -37.24 4.48 -8.06
C PRO A 728 -36.97 4.82 -6.60
N LYS A 729 -37.29 6.05 -6.18
CA LYS A 729 -37.22 6.44 -4.76
C LYS A 729 -38.48 5.97 -4.06
N VAL A 730 -38.34 5.13 -3.05
CA VAL A 730 -39.48 4.52 -2.35
C VAL A 730 -39.42 4.85 -0.87
N GLU A 731 -40.51 5.36 -0.32
CA GLU A 731 -40.64 5.66 1.11
C GLU A 731 -41.60 4.68 1.78
N PHE A 732 -41.24 4.20 2.97
CA PHE A 732 -42.12 3.32 3.77
C PHE A 732 -42.15 3.72 5.25
N ASP A 733 -43.29 3.48 5.90
CA ASP A 733 -43.50 3.79 7.32
C ASP A 733 -42.90 2.71 8.26
N LYS A 734 -42.95 2.96 9.57
CA LYS A 734 -42.45 2.02 10.59
C LYS A 734 -43.15 0.64 10.60
N TYR A 735 -44.25 0.48 9.87
CA TYR A 735 -45.01 -0.77 9.75
C TYR A 735 -44.79 -1.46 8.40
N GLY A 736 -43.87 -0.97 7.57
CA GLY A 736 -43.57 -1.53 6.26
C GLY A 736 -44.59 -1.21 5.18
N LYS A 737 -45.44 -0.18 5.36
CA LYS A 737 -46.39 0.27 4.34
C LYS A 737 -45.72 1.34 3.47
N ILE A 738 -45.78 1.16 2.15
CA ILE A 738 -45.28 2.16 1.19
C ILE A 738 -46.13 3.44 1.31
N VAL A 739 -45.45 4.56 1.46
CA VAL A 739 -46.03 5.90 1.59
C VAL A 739 -45.95 6.66 0.27
N ASN A 740 -44.82 6.55 -0.43
CA ASN A 740 -44.58 7.25 -1.69
C ASN A 740 -43.64 6.45 -2.60
N VAL A 741 -43.82 6.62 -3.92
CA VAL A 741 -42.92 6.10 -4.95
C VAL A 741 -42.70 7.19 -6.00
N ASP A 742 -41.46 7.60 -6.20
CA ASP A 742 -41.04 8.55 -7.24
C ASP A 742 -40.22 7.84 -8.33
N TYR A 743 -40.77 7.84 -9.54
CA TYR A 743 -40.20 7.22 -10.73
C TYR A 743 -39.47 8.21 -11.66
N SER A 744 -39.44 9.50 -11.35
CA SER A 744 -38.99 10.56 -12.29
C SER A 744 -37.62 10.30 -12.92
N ALA A 745 -36.59 10.03 -12.12
CA ALA A 745 -35.25 9.71 -12.60
C ALA A 745 -35.17 8.31 -13.24
N HIS A 746 -35.93 7.35 -12.71
CA HIS A 746 -35.99 5.99 -13.23
C HIS A 746 -36.53 5.96 -14.66
N ASP A 747 -37.63 6.65 -14.93
CA ASP A 747 -38.29 6.66 -16.24
C ASP A 747 -37.41 7.28 -17.33
N VAL A 748 -36.66 8.32 -16.99
CA VAL A 748 -35.69 8.95 -17.90
C VAL A 748 -34.61 7.93 -18.28
N PHE A 749 -34.08 7.20 -17.31
CA PHE A 749 -33.09 6.16 -17.53
C PHE A 749 -33.63 5.00 -18.37
N ILE A 750 -34.82 4.47 -18.04
CA ILE A 750 -35.44 3.36 -18.77
C ILE A 750 -35.70 3.75 -20.23
N LYS A 751 -36.33 4.90 -20.48
CA LYS A 751 -36.62 5.35 -21.86
C LYS A 751 -35.37 5.52 -22.71
N ARG A 752 -34.24 5.87 -22.09
CA ARG A 752 -32.96 6.05 -22.77
C ARG A 752 -32.29 4.72 -23.12
N ILE A 753 -32.30 3.74 -22.22
CA ILE A 753 -31.49 2.51 -22.36
C ILE A 753 -32.31 1.33 -22.91
N ALA A 754 -33.60 1.23 -22.56
CA ALA A 754 -34.46 0.11 -22.96
C ALA A 754 -34.51 -0.19 -24.46
N PRO A 755 -34.45 0.81 -25.38
CA PRO A 755 -34.42 0.54 -26.82
C PRO A 755 -33.18 -0.24 -27.30
N HIS A 756 -32.13 -0.29 -26.49
CA HIS A 756 -30.80 -0.76 -26.90
C HIS A 756 -30.41 -2.12 -26.32
N GLY A 757 -31.16 -2.66 -25.35
CA GLY A 757 -30.86 -3.99 -24.84
C GLY A 757 -31.38 -4.29 -23.43
N THR A 758 -30.69 -5.22 -22.77
CA THR A 758 -31.04 -5.73 -21.43
C THR A 758 -30.39 -4.88 -20.35
N ILE A 759 -31.14 -4.51 -19.31
CA ILE A 759 -30.60 -3.85 -18.12
C ILE A 759 -30.39 -4.88 -17.01
N LEU A 760 -29.17 -4.95 -16.46
CA LEU A 760 -28.90 -5.67 -15.22
C LEU A 760 -29.07 -4.68 -14.07
N PHE A 761 -30.14 -4.84 -13.31
CA PHE A 761 -30.41 -3.95 -12.20
C PHE A 761 -29.55 -4.32 -10.98
N HIS A 762 -28.44 -3.61 -10.79
CA HIS A 762 -27.57 -3.73 -9.64
C HIS A 762 -28.27 -3.22 -8.37
N SER A 763 -28.31 -4.05 -7.31
CA SER A 763 -28.76 -3.67 -5.97
C SER A 763 -30.17 -3.05 -5.98
N LEU A 764 -31.18 -3.86 -6.34
CA LEU A 764 -32.56 -3.42 -6.42
C LEU A 764 -32.99 -2.67 -5.15
N VAL A 765 -33.17 -1.38 -5.36
CA VAL A 765 -34.06 -0.46 -4.66
C VAL A 765 -33.61 -0.10 -3.25
N SER A 766 -33.08 1.12 -3.13
CA SER A 766 -32.98 1.83 -1.86
C SER A 766 -34.39 2.21 -1.39
N LEU A 767 -35.00 1.33 -0.59
CA LEU A 767 -36.17 1.67 0.22
C LEU A 767 -35.72 2.62 1.33
N ASN A 768 -36.22 3.86 1.32
CA ASN A 768 -35.98 4.85 2.36
C ASN A 768 -37.03 4.69 3.45
N GLY A 769 -36.61 4.34 4.67
CA GLY A 769 -37.53 4.22 5.79
C GLY A 769 -36.85 3.98 7.13
N SER A 770 -37.68 3.97 8.18
CA SER A 770 -37.25 3.97 9.58
C SER A 770 -36.68 2.64 10.11
N SER A 771 -36.47 1.64 9.25
CA SER A 771 -36.04 0.30 9.67
C SER A 771 -34.94 -0.26 8.77
N PRO A 772 -33.96 -0.99 9.32
CA PRO A 772 -32.83 -1.52 8.56
C PRO A 772 -33.27 -2.58 7.54
N ALA A 773 -32.44 -2.78 6.50
CA ALA A 773 -32.67 -3.78 5.46
C ALA A 773 -32.88 -5.17 6.06
N PHE A 774 -33.77 -5.97 5.45
CA PHE A 774 -34.20 -7.29 5.93
C PHE A 774 -34.92 -7.35 7.29
N SER A 775 -35.20 -6.23 7.96
CA SER A 775 -36.13 -6.22 9.10
C SER A 775 -37.56 -6.57 8.67
N PRO A 776 -38.46 -7.01 9.58
CA PRO A 776 -39.84 -7.33 9.22
C PRO A 776 -40.61 -6.17 8.53
N PRO A 777 -40.51 -4.90 8.98
CA PRO A 777 -41.11 -3.77 8.25
C PRO A 777 -40.50 -3.59 6.86
N TRP A 778 -39.18 -3.69 6.74
CA TRP A 778 -38.49 -3.55 5.45
C TRP A 778 -38.89 -4.66 4.47
N LEU A 779 -38.93 -5.92 4.91
CA LEU A 779 -39.34 -7.07 4.08
C LEU A 779 -40.76 -6.90 3.56
N LYS A 780 -41.68 -6.39 4.39
CA LYS A 780 -43.06 -6.10 3.97
C LYS A 780 -43.12 -4.99 2.93
N ALA A 781 -42.33 -3.93 3.08
CA ALA A 781 -42.24 -2.86 2.10
C ALA A 781 -41.65 -3.37 0.78
N TYR A 782 -40.54 -4.13 0.83
CA TYR A 782 -39.88 -4.69 -0.35
C TYR A 782 -40.78 -5.66 -1.12
N LYS A 783 -41.43 -6.59 -0.42
CA LYS A 783 -42.40 -7.54 -1.03
C LYS A 783 -43.60 -6.83 -1.67
N SER A 784 -43.98 -5.67 -1.14
CA SER A 784 -45.07 -4.85 -1.70
C SER A 784 -44.60 -4.01 -2.90
N PHE A 785 -43.33 -3.58 -2.89
CA PHE A 785 -42.78 -2.68 -3.90
C PHE A 785 -42.44 -3.40 -5.21
N ILE A 786 -41.77 -4.55 -5.15
CA ILE A 786 -41.28 -5.26 -6.35
C ILE A 786 -42.40 -5.52 -7.38
N PRO A 787 -43.62 -5.97 -7.01
CA PRO A 787 -44.73 -6.11 -7.96
C PRO A 787 -45.19 -4.78 -8.58
N LEU A 788 -45.18 -3.69 -7.81
CA LEU A 788 -45.52 -2.35 -8.32
C LEU A 788 -44.50 -1.88 -9.35
N TRP A 789 -43.22 -2.10 -9.07
CA TRP A 789 -42.12 -1.74 -9.96
C TRP A 789 -42.16 -2.54 -11.27
N ILE A 790 -42.42 -3.85 -11.21
CA ILE A 790 -42.56 -4.68 -12.42
C ILE A 790 -43.74 -4.22 -13.26
N LYS A 791 -44.87 -3.90 -12.62
CA LYS A 791 -46.04 -3.37 -13.33
C LYS A 791 -45.68 -2.07 -14.06
N HIS A 792 -44.96 -1.17 -13.40
CA HIS A 792 -44.51 0.10 -13.97
C HIS A 792 -43.53 -0.10 -15.15
N LEU A 793 -42.54 -1.00 -15.02
CA LEU A 793 -41.65 -1.36 -16.13
C LEU A 793 -42.43 -1.87 -17.35
N LYS A 794 -43.45 -2.71 -17.11
CA LYS A 794 -44.32 -3.21 -18.19
C LYS A 794 -45.13 -2.09 -18.84
N GLU A 795 -45.59 -1.11 -18.08
CA GLU A 795 -46.27 0.09 -18.61
C GLU A 795 -45.34 0.97 -19.46
N LEU A 796 -44.03 0.95 -19.19
CA LEU A 796 -42.98 1.56 -20.02
C LEU A 796 -42.56 0.71 -21.24
N GLY A 797 -43.16 -0.48 -21.43
CA GLY A 797 -42.83 -1.38 -22.53
C GLY A 797 -41.64 -2.30 -22.28
N TYR A 798 -41.22 -2.47 -21.01
CA TYR A 798 -40.05 -3.27 -20.64
C TYR A 798 -40.45 -4.53 -19.83
N GLY A 799 -40.43 -5.69 -20.49
CA GLY A 799 -40.82 -6.97 -19.93
C GLY A 799 -39.69 -7.77 -19.26
N TYR A 800 -40.05 -8.91 -18.64
CA TYR A 800 -39.11 -9.83 -17.96
C TYR A 800 -37.98 -10.35 -18.85
N GLU A 801 -38.18 -10.33 -20.15
CA GLU A 801 -37.21 -10.76 -21.14
C GLU A 801 -36.06 -9.76 -21.35
N ASN A 802 -36.25 -8.51 -20.94
CA ASN A 802 -35.30 -7.42 -21.17
C ASN A 802 -34.61 -6.94 -19.89
N PHE A 803 -34.81 -7.58 -18.74
CA PHE A 803 -34.02 -7.24 -17.54
C PHE A 803 -33.65 -8.47 -16.72
N ALA A 804 -32.61 -8.30 -15.91
CA ALA A 804 -32.28 -9.24 -14.85
C ALA A 804 -31.97 -8.49 -13.56
N PHE A 805 -32.28 -9.13 -12.44
CA PHE A 805 -31.84 -8.69 -11.13
C PHE A 805 -30.39 -9.07 -10.92
N TYR A 806 -29.55 -8.10 -10.52
CA TYR A 806 -28.14 -8.31 -10.24
C TYR A 806 -27.79 -7.89 -8.80
N PRO A 807 -28.02 -8.73 -7.79
CA PRO A 807 -27.91 -8.31 -6.39
C PRO A 807 -26.47 -8.15 -5.89
N VAL A 808 -25.53 -8.89 -6.45
CA VAL A 808 -24.15 -8.99 -6.00
C VAL A 808 -23.30 -9.23 -7.23
N ASP A 809 -22.36 -8.33 -7.46
CA ASP A 809 -21.30 -8.48 -8.45
C ASP A 809 -20.32 -9.55 -7.99
N GLU A 810 -19.86 -10.38 -8.94
CA GLU A 810 -18.82 -11.38 -8.70
C GLU A 810 -18.96 -12.16 -7.37
N PRO A 811 -20.09 -12.85 -7.13
CA PRO A 811 -20.39 -13.43 -5.81
C PRO A 811 -19.38 -14.49 -5.35
N GLY A 812 -18.54 -15.01 -6.25
CA GLY A 812 -17.45 -15.94 -5.94
C GLY A 812 -16.17 -15.30 -5.42
N LEU A 813 -15.99 -13.98 -5.61
CA LEU A 813 -14.88 -13.26 -4.98
C LEU A 813 -15.09 -13.23 -3.46
N GLU A 814 -13.99 -13.09 -2.72
CA GLU A 814 -13.91 -13.25 -1.25
C GLU A 814 -14.19 -14.68 -0.73
N HIS A 815 -13.66 -15.71 -1.40
CA HIS A 815 -13.83 -17.13 -1.01
C HIS A 815 -15.30 -17.55 -0.82
N GLY A 816 -16.21 -17.00 -1.63
CA GLY A 816 -17.64 -17.33 -1.58
C GLY A 816 -18.44 -16.68 -0.44
N LYS A 817 -17.86 -15.77 0.36
CA LYS A 817 -18.64 -15.00 1.37
C LYS A 817 -19.82 -14.26 0.74
N ASN A 818 -19.63 -13.76 -0.47
CA ASN A 818 -20.65 -13.06 -1.24
C ASN A 818 -21.71 -14.00 -1.87
N VAL A 819 -21.47 -15.32 -1.93
CA VAL A 819 -22.47 -16.32 -2.33
C VAL A 819 -23.64 -16.34 -1.36
N ALA A 820 -23.39 -16.32 -0.05
CA ALA A 820 -24.45 -16.29 0.96
C ALA A 820 -25.32 -15.03 0.84
N ARG A 821 -24.69 -13.87 0.58
CA ARG A 821 -25.37 -12.60 0.32
C ARG A 821 -26.19 -12.67 -0.96
N PHE A 822 -25.62 -13.17 -2.05
CA PHE A 822 -26.31 -13.39 -3.31
C PHE A 822 -27.55 -14.28 -3.11
N MET A 823 -27.38 -15.43 -2.47
CA MET A 823 -28.47 -16.39 -2.22
C MET A 823 -29.57 -15.80 -1.35
N LYS A 824 -29.24 -14.97 -0.35
CA LYS A 824 -30.23 -14.27 0.48
C LYS A 824 -31.12 -13.35 -0.36
N TRP A 825 -30.53 -12.56 -1.25
CA TRP A 825 -31.27 -11.67 -2.15
C TRP A 825 -32.03 -12.44 -3.23
N ALA A 826 -31.39 -13.43 -3.85
CA ALA A 826 -31.97 -14.25 -4.91
C ALA A 826 -33.21 -15.01 -4.41
N LYS A 827 -33.14 -15.61 -3.22
CA LYS A 827 -34.29 -16.29 -2.58
C LYS A 827 -35.45 -15.34 -2.32
N LEU A 828 -35.17 -14.14 -1.80
CA LEU A 828 -36.21 -13.14 -1.54
C LEU A 828 -36.92 -12.71 -2.83
N VAL A 829 -36.15 -12.42 -3.88
CA VAL A 829 -36.73 -12.01 -5.18
C VAL A 829 -37.50 -13.15 -5.83
N ARG A 830 -36.98 -14.39 -5.76
CA ARG A 830 -37.68 -15.58 -6.26
C ARG A 830 -38.99 -15.86 -5.51
N ASP A 831 -39.02 -15.65 -4.19
CA ASP A 831 -40.22 -15.77 -3.35
C ASP A 831 -41.31 -14.74 -3.71
N ILE A 832 -40.90 -13.54 -4.14
CA ILE A 832 -41.83 -12.48 -4.56
C ILE A 832 -42.39 -12.77 -5.96
N ASP A 833 -41.50 -13.04 -6.92
CA ASP A 833 -41.89 -13.31 -8.30
C ASP A 833 -40.88 -14.24 -8.98
N PRO A 834 -41.25 -15.51 -9.22
CA PRO A 834 -40.34 -16.49 -9.79
C PRO A 834 -39.98 -16.22 -11.25
N LYS A 835 -40.68 -15.32 -11.95
CA LYS A 835 -40.40 -14.97 -13.36
C LYS A 835 -39.24 -14.00 -13.52
N ILE A 836 -38.80 -13.33 -12.45
CA ILE A 836 -37.65 -12.44 -12.49
C ILE A 836 -36.39 -13.25 -12.81
N ARG A 837 -35.67 -12.85 -13.86
CA ARG A 837 -34.34 -13.38 -14.17
C ARG A 837 -33.35 -12.81 -13.16
N ILE A 838 -32.43 -13.65 -12.69
CA ILE A 838 -31.38 -13.25 -11.75
C ILE A 838 -30.06 -13.53 -12.46
N TYR A 839 -29.23 -12.49 -12.59
CA TYR A 839 -27.90 -12.59 -13.17
C TYR A 839 -26.88 -12.82 -12.06
N ALA A 840 -25.89 -13.67 -12.35
CA ALA A 840 -24.76 -13.96 -11.49
C ALA A 840 -23.59 -14.43 -12.36
N ASN A 841 -22.37 -14.04 -11.98
CA ASN A 841 -21.18 -14.64 -12.57
C ASN A 841 -21.09 -16.12 -12.17
N PRO A 842 -20.50 -16.99 -13.00
CA PRO A 842 -20.31 -18.39 -12.65
C PRO A 842 -19.55 -18.53 -11.34
N VAL A 843 -20.13 -19.23 -10.36
CA VAL A 843 -19.48 -19.54 -9.08
C VAL A 843 -20.00 -20.89 -8.60
N ALA A 844 -19.24 -21.59 -7.76
CA ALA A 844 -19.74 -22.77 -7.06
C ALA A 844 -20.92 -22.41 -6.12
N GLU A 845 -21.74 -23.40 -5.77
CA GLU A 845 -22.77 -23.27 -4.71
C GLU A 845 -23.95 -22.30 -4.99
N ILE A 846 -24.05 -21.71 -6.19
CA ILE A 846 -25.23 -20.91 -6.62
C ILE A 846 -26.31 -21.72 -7.35
N THR A 847 -26.11 -23.03 -7.53
CA THR A 847 -27.17 -23.90 -8.06
C THR A 847 -28.30 -23.98 -7.03
N MET A 848 -29.38 -23.26 -7.31
CA MET A 848 -30.61 -23.20 -6.50
C MET A 848 -31.38 -24.52 -6.51
#